data_AF-A0AAN0YJQ2-F1
#
_entry.id   AF-A0AAN0YJQ2-F1
#
_cell.length_a   1.000
_cell.length_b   1.000
_cell.length_c   1.000
_cell.angle_alpha   90.00
_cell.angle_beta   90.00
_cell.angle_gamma   90.00
#
_symmetry.space_group_name_H-M   'P 1'
#
loop_
_entity.id
_entity.type
_entity.pdbx_description
1 polymer ?
#
loop_
_entity_poly.entity_id
_entity_poly.type
_entity_poly.pdbx_seq_one_letter_code
_entity_poly.pdbx_strand_id
1 'polypeptide(L)'
;MTTLQQVWLSWKDPLTSDMQTLALGLPIAIGRDANSMPTAIANGQPVAKLTLNSSQVSRYHALISLQADQLWIGDQNSSNGVFVNGQRQTQRSLKSGDVVRIGPYEISITTTAPNQPATQRRSSDSFIQVPDQQLPDPPSSSSPLEAFPPAEFQAQYVSPQQLYATGLPVEEIDYVAIGAGLGSYIWVDFLRVYGVQAQQVRALGLEGKPYGRYQRLCLNSQIPAHERLRSNSDSCPDNLWGWPSYALREAYGDFLRGHFQAALRHLWQVFTEPILTETYTPRSGNVFKSIDREAARIGWHHMYRFGRVRAIRKTDDGRYAIAYSAGRGRHAFVIGRYVHLCTGYPVIQFLPDLQDYREKTGDFKTVVNAYEEHDHVYSTLERQGGTVLIRGRGIVASRVIQRIYEARRRNPNISILHLMRSPKPVGNKFGLAQRPVSNHFELQPFNWPKACWGGTLREQLENAAPRERTNLLADWGGTTTADRHDWRDIIQTGLDKGWYRIVFGDVVAVEPDAQGRPVTRIREKGITGELTLTANYIIDATGLDGKVKSTPLLNDLVTHYQLTLNALGRFQVNNDFEMPEMRNRSGRMYAAGAITFGGPHAAVDSFLGLQYCALKSVEALAQENASQVRPLHPLASLSQWFKWINNQAP
;
A
#
# COMPACT_ATOMS: atom_id res chain seq x y z
N MET A 1 -9.62 49.65 14.14
CA MET A 1 -8.90 48.92 15.21
C MET A 1 -8.99 47.44 14.87
N THR A 2 -7.89 46.84 14.43
CA THR A 2 -7.80 45.41 14.10
C THR A 2 -7.75 44.64 15.40
N THR A 3 -8.81 43.89 15.72
CA THR A 3 -8.82 42.98 16.87
C THR A 3 -7.72 41.95 16.69
N LEU A 4 -6.87 41.79 17.70
CA LEU A 4 -5.72 40.90 17.68
C LEU A 4 -6.22 39.44 17.73
N GLN A 5 -6.36 38.82 16.56
CA GLN A 5 -6.93 37.47 16.43
C GLN A 5 -5.90 36.34 16.56
N GLN A 6 -4.61 36.64 16.36
CA GLN A 6 -3.53 35.66 16.34
C GLN A 6 -2.26 36.17 17.02
N VAL A 7 -1.46 35.24 17.55
CA VAL A 7 -0.17 35.50 18.18
C VAL A 7 0.87 34.55 17.58
N TRP A 8 2.04 35.09 17.26
CA TRP A 8 3.21 34.32 16.84
C TRP A 8 4.03 33.93 18.07
N LEU A 9 4.30 32.63 18.19
CA LEU A 9 5.09 32.02 19.25
C LEU A 9 6.33 31.44 18.58
N SER A 10 7.52 31.91 18.96
CA SER A 10 8.79 31.39 18.43
C SER A 10 9.68 30.85 19.54
N TRP A 11 10.26 29.67 19.37
CA TRP A 11 11.18 29.09 20.35
C TRP A 11 12.20 28.19 19.65
N LYS A 12 13.33 27.95 20.30
CA LYS A 12 14.29 26.92 19.88
C LYS A 12 13.89 25.60 20.52
N ASP A 13 13.59 24.56 19.73
CA ASP A 13 13.20 23.26 20.26
C ASP A 13 14.39 22.64 21.03
N PRO A 14 14.23 22.32 22.33
CA PRO A 14 15.34 21.83 23.16
C PRO A 14 15.83 20.43 22.78
N LEU A 15 15.08 19.67 21.96
CA LEU A 15 15.47 18.34 21.49
C LEU A 15 16.15 18.38 20.11
N THR A 16 15.62 19.17 19.17
CA THR A 16 16.16 19.22 17.80
C THR A 16 17.10 20.39 17.56
N SER A 17 17.14 21.37 18.47
CA SER A 17 17.82 22.66 18.30
C SER A 17 17.30 23.53 17.15
N ASP A 18 16.18 23.17 16.52
CA ASP A 18 15.58 23.94 15.43
C ASP A 18 14.77 25.12 15.96
N MET A 19 14.74 26.22 15.20
CA MET A 19 13.81 27.32 15.45
C MET A 19 12.40 26.93 14.99
N GLN A 20 11.45 27.00 15.91
CA GLN A 20 10.02 26.82 15.65
C GLN A 20 9.34 28.18 15.70
N THR A 21 8.42 28.45 14.78
CA THR A 21 7.54 29.63 14.80
C THR A 21 6.12 29.20 14.46
N LEU A 22 5.16 29.50 15.32
CA LEU A 22 3.75 29.17 15.15
C LEU A 22 2.86 30.40 15.30
N ALA A 23 1.96 30.62 14.35
CA ALA A 23 0.86 31.56 14.52
C ALA A 23 -0.36 30.80 15.04
N LEU A 24 -0.85 31.14 16.24
CA LEU A 24 -2.01 30.51 16.86
C LEU A 24 -3.11 31.53 17.12
N GLY A 25 -4.36 31.12 16.91
CA GLY A 25 -5.54 31.91 17.27
C GLY A 25 -5.77 31.93 18.78
N LEU A 26 -6.26 33.05 19.31
CA LEU A 26 -6.59 33.17 20.73
C LEU A 26 -7.98 32.58 21.04
N PRO A 27 -8.18 31.96 22.22
CA PRO A 27 -7.17 31.65 23.26
C PRO A 27 -6.30 30.43 22.93
N ILE A 28 -5.13 30.33 23.57
CA ILE A 28 -4.11 29.29 23.37
C ILE A 28 -3.85 28.54 24.68
N ALA A 29 -4.15 27.24 24.73
CA ALA A 29 -3.74 26.35 25.82
C ALA A 29 -2.37 25.74 25.55
N ILE A 30 -1.50 25.73 26.57
CA ILE A 30 -0.14 25.19 26.50
C ILE A 30 -0.01 24.04 27.49
N GLY A 31 0.55 22.90 27.07
CA GLY A 31 0.74 21.73 27.94
C GLY A 31 1.46 20.59 27.23
N ARG A 32 1.80 19.51 27.94
CA ARG A 32 2.44 18.33 27.32
C ARG A 32 1.48 17.29 26.77
N ASP A 33 0.18 17.41 27.06
CA ASP A 33 -0.84 16.45 26.64
C ASP A 33 -2.07 17.17 26.08
N ALA A 34 -2.30 17.00 24.78
CA ALA A 34 -3.42 17.64 24.08
C ALA A 34 -4.80 17.23 24.59
N ASN A 35 -4.93 16.03 25.17
CA ASN A 35 -6.21 15.53 25.70
C ASN A 35 -6.60 16.17 27.03
N SER A 36 -5.60 16.59 27.82
CA SER A 36 -5.82 17.26 29.10
C SER A 36 -6.06 18.77 28.97
N MET A 37 -5.85 19.34 27.77
CA MET A 37 -6.10 20.76 27.49
C MET A 37 -7.56 20.99 27.03
N PRO A 38 -8.21 22.08 27.46
CA PRO A 38 -9.59 22.37 27.09
C PRO A 38 -9.77 22.52 25.57
N THR A 39 -10.91 22.09 25.04
CA THR A 39 -11.29 22.28 23.63
C THR A 39 -12.00 23.61 23.39
N ALA A 40 -12.66 24.15 24.42
CA ALA A 40 -13.28 25.47 24.45
C ALA A 40 -13.10 26.11 25.83
N ILE A 41 -13.06 27.44 25.92
CA ILE A 41 -13.19 28.18 27.19
C ILE A 41 -14.67 28.40 27.56
N ALA A 42 -14.95 28.91 28.76
CA ALA A 42 -16.30 28.96 29.35
C ALA A 42 -17.38 29.67 28.51
N ASN A 43 -16.99 30.56 27.58
CA ASN A 43 -17.90 31.24 26.65
C ASN A 43 -18.15 30.47 25.33
N GLY A 44 -17.68 29.22 25.21
CA GLY A 44 -17.81 28.39 24.02
C GLY A 44 -16.78 28.68 22.92
N GLN A 45 -15.85 29.61 23.12
CA GLN A 45 -14.82 29.93 22.14
C GLN A 45 -13.78 28.78 22.04
N PRO A 46 -13.49 28.27 20.82
CA PRO A 46 -12.49 27.23 20.62
C PRO A 46 -11.09 27.64 21.06
N VAL A 47 -10.32 26.70 21.60
CA VAL A 47 -8.95 26.94 22.11
C VAL A 47 -7.91 26.30 21.19
N ALA A 48 -6.93 27.08 20.74
CA ALA A 48 -5.75 26.55 20.05
C ALA A 48 -4.84 25.83 21.05
N LYS A 49 -4.23 24.71 20.66
CA LYS A 49 -3.40 23.89 21.56
C LYS A 49 -1.94 23.90 21.13
N LEU A 50 -1.05 24.29 22.03
CA LEU A 50 0.40 24.18 21.87
C LEU A 50 0.92 23.06 22.76
N THR A 51 1.40 21.98 22.14
CA THR A 51 1.97 20.84 22.87
C THR A 51 3.48 20.94 23.00
N LEU A 52 3.98 21.03 24.24
CA LEU A 52 5.42 21.09 24.56
C LEU A 52 5.88 19.78 25.21
N ASN A 53 6.80 19.07 24.58
CA ASN A 53 7.20 17.73 24.98
C ASN A 53 8.37 17.74 25.98
N SER A 54 8.05 17.99 27.26
CA SER A 54 9.00 17.81 28.36
C SER A 54 8.28 17.36 29.62
N SER A 55 8.93 16.49 30.41
CA SER A 55 8.45 16.09 31.74
C SER A 55 8.31 17.27 32.71
N GLN A 56 9.00 18.39 32.42
CA GLN A 56 8.89 19.62 33.19
C GLN A 56 7.66 20.47 32.82
N VAL A 57 6.85 20.03 31.85
CA VAL A 57 5.62 20.71 31.43
C VAL A 57 4.41 19.90 31.95
N SER A 58 3.50 20.54 32.70
CA SER A 58 2.23 19.92 33.12
C SER A 58 1.33 19.57 31.93
N ARG A 59 0.40 18.62 32.13
CA ARG A 59 -0.53 18.15 31.08
C ARG A 59 -1.35 19.29 30.48
N TYR A 60 -1.83 20.19 31.33
CA TYR A 60 -2.32 21.53 31.02
C TYR A 60 -1.53 22.50 31.90
N HIS A 61 -0.76 23.40 31.30
CA HIS A 61 0.26 24.19 32.00
C HIS A 61 -0.11 25.67 32.07
N ALA A 62 -0.48 26.26 30.94
CA ALA A 62 -0.77 27.69 30.84
C ALA A 62 -1.88 27.96 29.83
N LEU A 63 -2.55 29.11 29.99
CA LEU A 63 -3.54 29.62 29.04
C LEU A 63 -3.18 31.05 28.66
N ILE A 64 -3.01 31.30 27.36
CA ILE A 64 -2.94 32.65 26.80
C ILE A 64 -4.33 33.03 26.29
N SER A 65 -4.84 34.18 26.70
CA SER A 65 -6.17 34.67 26.34
C SER A 65 -6.17 36.18 26.14
N LEU A 66 -7.17 36.69 25.42
CA LEU A 66 -7.39 38.12 25.30
C LEU A 66 -8.38 38.56 26.40
N GLN A 67 -7.98 39.51 27.24
CA GLN A 67 -8.85 40.13 28.25
C GLN A 67 -8.75 41.65 28.10
N ALA A 68 -9.87 42.32 27.87
CA ALA A 68 -9.94 43.77 27.65
C ALA A 68 -8.90 44.27 26.60
N ASP A 69 -8.83 43.59 25.45
CA ASP A 69 -7.88 43.85 24.35
C ASP A 69 -6.38 43.75 24.70
N GLN A 70 -6.04 43.17 25.85
CA GLN A 70 -4.68 42.84 26.23
C GLN A 70 -4.47 41.33 26.23
N LEU A 71 -3.28 40.88 25.81
CA LEU A 71 -2.87 39.49 25.94
C LEU A 71 -2.54 39.20 27.39
N TRP A 72 -3.06 38.10 27.91
CA TRP A 72 -2.78 37.62 29.26
C TRP A 72 -2.37 36.16 29.22
N ILE A 73 -1.35 35.80 30.00
CA ILE A 73 -1.00 34.42 30.30
C ILE A 73 -1.34 34.12 31.76
N GLY A 74 -2.01 33.00 31.99
CA GLY A 74 -2.30 32.47 33.32
C GLY A 74 -1.74 31.06 33.50
N ASP A 75 -1.06 30.82 34.61
CA ASP A 75 -0.64 29.48 35.05
C ASP A 75 -1.86 28.66 35.46
N GLN A 76 -1.91 27.39 35.05
CA GLN A 76 -3.07 26.50 35.26
C GLN A 76 -2.76 25.45 36.34
N ASN A 77 -2.28 25.92 37.49
CA ASN A 77 -1.77 25.09 38.59
C ASN A 77 -0.66 24.13 38.13
N SER A 78 0.29 24.66 37.37
CA SER A 78 1.38 23.87 36.83
C SER A 78 2.41 23.50 37.91
N SER A 79 3.13 22.40 37.70
CA SER A 79 4.11 21.88 38.68
C SER A 79 5.37 22.74 38.76
N ASN A 80 5.77 23.38 37.65
CA ASN A 80 7.03 24.14 37.56
C ASN A 80 6.82 25.65 37.37
N GLY A 81 5.57 26.10 37.18
CA GLY A 81 5.22 27.51 37.00
C GLY A 81 5.54 28.08 35.62
N VAL A 82 4.84 29.15 35.27
CA VAL A 82 5.13 30.01 34.11
C VAL A 82 6.06 31.15 34.52
N PHE A 83 7.07 31.43 33.69
CA PHE A 83 7.95 32.59 33.86
C PHE A 83 7.79 33.54 32.68
N VAL A 84 7.69 34.84 32.93
CA VAL A 84 7.67 35.88 31.90
C VAL A 84 8.87 36.81 32.14
N ASN A 85 9.75 36.94 31.13
CA ASN A 85 11.00 37.71 31.22
C ASN A 85 11.84 37.39 32.46
N GLY A 86 11.94 36.09 32.79
CA GLY A 86 12.73 35.57 33.91
C GLY A 86 12.03 35.55 35.27
N GLN A 87 10.86 36.18 35.44
CA GLN A 87 10.13 36.21 36.71
C GLN A 87 8.95 35.23 36.71
N ARG A 88 8.74 34.49 37.80
CA ARG A 88 7.61 33.56 37.95
C ARG A 88 6.30 34.35 38.10
N GLN A 89 5.27 33.99 37.34
CA GLN A 89 3.99 34.69 37.31
C GLN A 89 2.83 33.69 37.42
N THR A 90 1.82 34.02 38.23
CA THR A 90 0.55 33.28 38.27
C THR A 90 -0.40 33.78 37.17
N GLN A 91 -0.42 35.10 36.93
CA GLN A 91 -1.16 35.72 35.85
C GLN A 91 -0.48 37.05 35.47
N ARG A 92 -0.24 37.30 34.17
CA ARG A 92 0.46 38.51 33.70
C ARG A 92 0.02 38.90 32.29
N SER A 93 -0.03 40.21 32.02
CA SER A 93 -0.22 40.72 30.66
C SER A 93 1.06 40.58 29.83
N LEU A 94 0.91 40.13 28.59
CA LEU A 94 1.99 39.93 27.62
C LEU A 94 2.00 41.06 26.58
N LYS A 95 3.19 41.45 26.16
CA LYS A 95 3.46 42.37 25.05
C LYS A 95 4.26 41.66 23.95
N SER A 96 4.17 42.18 22.74
CA SER A 96 5.06 41.75 21.64
C SER A 96 6.51 41.96 22.05
N GLY A 97 7.34 40.92 21.92
CA GLY A 97 8.74 40.89 22.35
C GLY A 97 8.97 40.19 23.70
N ASP A 98 7.92 39.91 24.49
CA ASP A 98 8.08 39.19 25.75
C ASP A 98 8.52 37.74 25.53
N VAL A 99 9.31 37.21 26.48
CA VAL A 99 9.75 35.81 26.49
C VAL A 99 9.06 35.07 27.63
N VAL A 100 8.30 34.04 27.28
CA VAL A 100 7.62 33.15 28.20
C VAL A 100 8.43 31.86 28.33
N ARG A 101 8.86 31.51 29.54
CA ARG A 101 9.56 30.25 29.81
C ARG A 101 8.64 29.25 30.51
N ILE A 102 8.51 28.06 29.92
CA ILE A 102 7.72 26.92 30.41
C ILE A 102 8.58 25.66 30.31
N GLY A 103 9.01 25.11 31.46
CA GLY A 103 10.01 24.03 31.47
C GLY A 103 11.30 24.44 30.74
N PRO A 104 11.83 23.63 29.80
CA PRO A 104 13.01 23.97 29.00
C PRO A 104 12.73 24.89 27.80
N TYR A 105 11.49 25.32 27.58
CA TYR A 105 11.11 26.12 26.41
C TYR A 105 11.15 27.60 26.74
N GLU A 106 11.89 28.39 25.96
CA GLU A 106 11.86 29.85 25.95
C GLU A 106 11.13 30.34 24.70
N ILE A 107 9.92 30.87 24.89
CA ILE A 107 8.97 31.19 23.83
C ILE A 107 8.83 32.70 23.71
N SER A 108 9.32 33.26 22.62
CA SER A 108 9.14 34.67 22.27
C SER A 108 7.73 34.91 21.69
N ILE A 109 7.07 35.95 22.18
CA ILE A 109 5.73 36.36 21.76
C ILE A 109 5.83 37.49 20.74
N THR A 110 5.10 37.42 19.62
CA THR A 110 5.01 38.51 18.64
C THR A 110 3.58 38.68 18.13
N THR A 111 3.13 39.92 17.92
CA THR A 111 1.74 40.23 17.55
C THR A 111 1.56 40.69 16.10
N THR A 112 2.64 40.69 15.31
CA THR A 112 2.66 41.05 13.88
C THR A 112 3.31 39.94 13.06
N ALA A 113 2.79 39.69 11.85
CA ALA A 113 3.29 38.63 10.98
C ALA A 113 4.72 38.91 10.51
N PRO A 114 5.64 37.92 10.54
CA PRO A 114 6.91 38.03 9.85
C PRO A 114 6.67 37.98 8.33
N ASN A 115 7.31 38.90 7.60
CA ASN A 115 7.11 39.11 6.16
C ASN A 115 7.72 37.93 5.37
N GLN A 116 6.92 37.14 4.64
CA GLN A 116 7.40 36.20 3.62
C GLN A 116 6.54 36.27 2.34
N PRO A 117 7.15 36.27 1.14
CA PRO A 117 6.44 36.43 -0.13
C PRO A 117 5.78 35.11 -0.60
N ALA A 118 4.54 35.23 -1.07
CA ALA A 118 3.73 34.13 -1.57
C ALA A 118 4.06 33.79 -3.04
N THR A 119 4.22 32.50 -3.36
CA THR A 119 4.22 32.03 -4.75
C THR A 119 3.15 30.95 -4.94
N GLN A 120 2.24 31.20 -5.88
CA GLN A 120 1.10 30.34 -6.23
C GLN A 120 1.55 29.06 -6.95
N ARG A 121 0.94 27.93 -6.61
CA ARG A 121 1.16 26.61 -7.24
C ARG A 121 0.08 26.28 -8.26
N ARG A 122 0.49 25.77 -9.42
CA ARG A 122 -0.36 25.03 -10.37
C ARG A 122 -0.16 23.53 -10.14
N SER A 123 -1.26 22.78 -10.17
CA SER A 123 -1.32 21.32 -10.09
C SER A 123 -1.16 20.69 -11.47
N SER A 124 -0.22 19.76 -11.63
CA SER A 124 -0.17 18.83 -12.76
C SER A 124 0.22 17.43 -12.27
N ASP A 125 -0.72 16.50 -12.39
CA ASP A 125 -0.48 15.06 -12.18
C ASP A 125 0.51 14.54 -13.22
N SER A 126 1.70 14.12 -12.78
CA SER A 126 2.68 13.41 -13.61
C SER A 126 3.01 12.08 -12.92
N PHE A 127 3.27 11.00 -13.67
CA PHE A 127 3.52 9.66 -13.13
C PHE A 127 4.91 9.17 -13.54
N ILE A 128 5.70 8.63 -12.60
CA ILE A 128 6.96 7.94 -12.93
C ILE A 128 6.68 6.46 -13.15
N GLN A 129 6.91 5.96 -14.37
CA GLN A 129 7.10 4.53 -14.61
C GLN A 129 8.42 4.11 -13.95
N VAL A 130 8.38 3.03 -13.17
CA VAL A 130 9.59 2.40 -12.62
C VAL A 130 10.56 2.14 -13.77
N PRO A 131 11.80 2.67 -13.74
CA PRO A 131 12.81 2.30 -14.71
C PRO A 131 13.06 0.79 -14.59
N ASP A 132 12.94 0.05 -15.70
CA ASP A 132 13.56 -1.26 -15.82
C ASP A 132 15.04 -1.08 -15.44
N GLN A 133 15.55 -1.77 -14.43
CA GLN A 133 16.99 -1.91 -14.25
C GLN A 133 17.53 -2.52 -15.54
N GLN A 134 18.32 -1.73 -16.27
CA GLN A 134 18.93 -2.08 -17.55
C GLN A 134 19.69 -3.42 -17.42
N LEU A 135 19.22 -4.43 -18.13
CA LEU A 135 20.13 -5.45 -18.63
C LEU A 135 21.12 -4.75 -19.57
N PRO A 136 22.42 -5.10 -19.57
CA PRO A 136 23.41 -4.45 -20.41
C PRO A 136 23.00 -4.57 -21.89
N ASP A 137 22.78 -3.43 -22.54
CA ASP A 137 22.50 -3.36 -23.96
C ASP A 137 23.76 -3.76 -24.75
N PRO A 138 23.72 -4.76 -25.66
CA PRO A 138 24.75 -4.91 -26.67
C PRO A 138 24.70 -3.74 -27.67
N PRO A 139 25.81 -3.42 -28.36
CA PRO A 139 25.94 -2.21 -29.15
C PRO A 139 24.87 -2.09 -30.24
N SER A 140 24.38 -0.87 -30.38
CA SER A 140 23.27 -0.44 -31.22
C SER A 140 23.60 -0.47 -32.72
N SER A 141 22.91 -1.33 -33.47
CA SER A 141 22.68 -1.14 -34.90
C SER A 141 21.30 -0.51 -35.11
N SER A 142 21.28 0.70 -35.67
CA SER A 142 20.10 1.48 -36.00
C SER A 142 19.41 0.95 -37.26
N SER A 143 18.30 0.24 -37.08
CA SER A 143 17.24 0.13 -38.09
C SER A 143 16.03 0.92 -37.59
N PRO A 144 15.24 1.59 -38.47
CA PRO A 144 14.00 2.24 -38.05
C PRO A 144 13.07 1.16 -37.46
N LEU A 145 12.69 1.30 -36.20
CA LEU A 145 11.67 0.45 -35.60
C LEU A 145 10.35 0.70 -36.32
N GLU A 146 9.85 -0.29 -37.07
CA GLU A 146 8.45 -0.32 -37.50
C GLU A 146 7.54 -0.07 -36.29
N ALA A 147 6.54 0.80 -36.46
CA ALA A 147 5.59 1.10 -35.41
C ALA A 147 4.75 -0.16 -35.10
N PHE A 148 4.85 -0.66 -33.87
CA PHE A 148 4.10 -1.83 -33.39
C PHE A 148 3.24 -1.46 -32.17
N PRO A 149 1.96 -1.87 -32.08
CA PRO A 149 1.22 -2.74 -33.01
C PRO A 149 0.95 -2.10 -34.37
N PRO A 150 0.65 -2.90 -35.42
CA PRO A 150 0.41 -2.37 -36.76
C PRO A 150 -0.94 -1.61 -36.82
N ALA A 151 -1.15 -0.84 -37.89
CA ALA A 151 -2.26 0.13 -37.98
C ALA A 151 -3.66 -0.50 -37.84
N GLU A 152 -3.80 -1.79 -38.17
CA GLU A 152 -5.03 -2.57 -38.00
C GLU A 152 -5.50 -2.60 -36.55
N PHE A 153 -4.59 -2.49 -35.57
CA PHE A 153 -4.95 -2.38 -34.15
C PHE A 153 -5.61 -1.04 -33.77
N GLN A 154 -5.79 -0.11 -34.71
CA GLN A 154 -6.67 1.04 -34.50
C GLN A 154 -8.14 0.70 -34.70
N ALA A 155 -8.45 -0.40 -35.39
CA ALA A 155 -9.82 -0.86 -35.60
C ALA A 155 -10.39 -1.55 -34.35
N GLN A 156 -11.72 -1.52 -34.23
CA GLN A 156 -12.44 -2.19 -33.14
C GLN A 156 -12.33 -3.71 -33.18
N TYR A 157 -12.26 -4.25 -34.40
CA TYR A 157 -12.06 -5.65 -34.70
C TYR A 157 -10.88 -5.80 -35.65
N VAL A 158 -10.06 -6.84 -35.43
CA VAL A 158 -8.94 -7.19 -36.30
C VAL A 158 -9.18 -8.56 -36.92
N SER A 159 -8.97 -8.68 -38.22
CA SER A 159 -9.06 -9.97 -38.90
C SER A 159 -7.80 -10.81 -38.63
N PRO A 160 -7.92 -12.09 -38.23
CA PRO A 160 -6.77 -12.99 -38.13
C PRO A 160 -5.92 -13.03 -39.41
N GLN A 161 -6.54 -12.98 -40.59
CA GLN A 161 -5.86 -12.99 -41.88
C GLN A 161 -4.94 -11.77 -42.05
N GLN A 162 -5.36 -10.59 -41.56
CA GLN A 162 -4.52 -9.39 -41.56
C GLN A 162 -3.29 -9.57 -40.68
N LEU A 163 -3.42 -10.25 -39.53
CA LEU A 163 -2.28 -10.55 -38.66
C LEU A 163 -1.28 -11.48 -39.34
N TYR A 164 -1.76 -12.52 -40.03
CA TYR A 164 -0.90 -13.41 -40.82
C TYR A 164 -0.18 -12.66 -41.95
N ALA A 165 -0.86 -11.71 -42.60
CA ALA A 165 -0.29 -10.90 -43.68
C ALA A 165 0.87 -10.00 -43.23
N THR A 166 1.01 -9.71 -41.93
CA THR A 166 2.16 -8.95 -41.40
C THR A 166 3.48 -9.71 -41.49
N GLY A 167 3.46 -11.04 -41.67
CA GLY A 167 4.65 -11.88 -41.61
C GLY A 167 5.27 -12.05 -40.22
N LEU A 168 4.71 -11.41 -39.18
CA LEU A 168 5.13 -11.60 -37.79
C LEU A 168 4.60 -12.95 -37.26
N PRO A 169 5.28 -13.56 -36.26
CA PRO A 169 4.79 -14.78 -35.63
C PRO A 169 3.39 -14.61 -35.04
N VAL A 170 2.48 -15.51 -35.40
CA VAL A 170 1.12 -15.62 -34.85
C VAL A 170 0.95 -16.99 -34.22
N GLU A 171 0.58 -17.03 -32.95
CA GLU A 171 0.21 -18.26 -32.24
C GLU A 171 -1.30 -18.28 -32.03
N GLU A 172 -1.98 -19.36 -32.43
CA GLU A 172 -3.38 -19.58 -32.07
C GLU A 172 -3.49 -20.55 -30.90
N ILE A 173 -4.25 -20.16 -29.88
CA ILE A 173 -4.36 -20.95 -28.64
C ILE A 173 -5.68 -20.65 -27.90
N ASP A 174 -6.27 -21.63 -27.22
CA ASP A 174 -7.57 -21.41 -26.58
C ASP A 174 -7.51 -20.46 -25.37
N TYR A 175 -6.50 -20.58 -24.50
CA TYR A 175 -6.40 -19.86 -23.22
C TYR A 175 -5.19 -18.93 -23.16
N VAL A 176 -5.41 -17.66 -22.86
CA VAL A 176 -4.35 -16.63 -22.78
C VAL A 176 -4.39 -15.93 -21.43
N ALA A 177 -3.32 -16.04 -20.65
CA ALA A 177 -3.16 -15.33 -19.38
C ALA A 177 -2.22 -14.13 -19.57
N ILE A 178 -2.69 -12.92 -19.27
CA ILE A 178 -1.97 -11.66 -19.46
C ILE A 178 -1.53 -11.09 -18.11
N GLY A 179 -0.24 -10.83 -17.99
CA GLY A 179 0.46 -10.39 -16.77
C GLY A 179 1.41 -11.46 -16.25
N ALA A 180 1.01 -12.74 -16.34
CA ALA A 180 1.74 -13.93 -15.89
C ALA A 180 2.28 -13.84 -14.44
N GLY A 181 1.68 -12.99 -13.61
CA GLY A 181 1.95 -12.92 -12.18
C GLY A 181 1.11 -13.94 -11.38
N LEU A 182 1.10 -13.81 -10.06
CA LEU A 182 0.39 -14.71 -9.15
C LEU A 182 -1.07 -14.98 -9.55
N GLY A 183 -1.85 -13.95 -9.90
CA GLY A 183 -3.26 -14.16 -10.28
C GLY A 183 -3.41 -14.97 -11.56
N SER A 184 -2.64 -14.65 -12.61
CA SER A 184 -2.60 -15.43 -13.85
C SER A 184 -2.13 -16.86 -13.61
N TYR A 185 -1.15 -17.05 -12.74
CA TYR A 185 -0.63 -18.37 -12.39
C TYR A 185 -1.68 -19.23 -11.69
N ILE A 186 -2.41 -18.69 -10.71
CA ILE A 186 -3.47 -19.43 -10.01
C ILE A 186 -4.60 -19.80 -10.99
N TRP A 187 -4.97 -18.88 -11.90
CA TRP A 187 -5.96 -19.17 -12.94
C TRP A 187 -5.51 -20.30 -13.86
N VAL A 188 -4.25 -20.28 -14.31
CA VAL A 188 -3.67 -21.35 -15.13
C VAL A 188 -3.59 -22.67 -14.37
N ASP A 189 -3.16 -22.66 -13.10
CA ASP A 189 -3.17 -23.87 -12.26
C ASP A 189 -4.57 -24.50 -12.22
N PHE A 190 -5.59 -23.69 -12.00
CA PHE A 190 -6.96 -24.18 -11.95
C PHE A 190 -7.42 -24.72 -13.31
N LEU A 191 -7.11 -24.05 -14.43
CA LEU A 191 -7.39 -24.60 -15.76
C LEU A 191 -6.75 -25.98 -15.96
N ARG A 192 -5.50 -26.16 -15.51
CA ARG A 192 -4.77 -27.43 -15.61
C ARG A 192 -5.45 -28.50 -14.76
N VAL A 193 -5.86 -28.18 -13.53
CA VAL A 193 -6.63 -29.07 -12.64
C VAL A 193 -8.00 -29.44 -13.23
N TYR A 194 -8.66 -28.51 -13.93
CA TYR A 194 -9.91 -28.74 -14.67
C TYR A 194 -9.70 -29.48 -16.01
N GLY A 195 -8.47 -29.88 -16.34
CA GLY A 195 -8.17 -30.78 -17.46
C GLY A 195 -7.67 -30.11 -18.74
N VAL A 196 -7.50 -28.78 -18.77
CA VAL A 196 -6.94 -28.08 -19.93
C VAL A 196 -5.49 -28.51 -20.12
N GLN A 197 -5.11 -28.85 -21.35
CA GLN A 197 -3.73 -29.24 -21.68
C GLN A 197 -2.78 -28.04 -21.67
N ALA A 198 -1.52 -28.23 -21.26
CA ALA A 198 -0.54 -27.15 -21.17
C ALA A 198 -0.29 -26.48 -22.53
N GLN A 199 -0.39 -27.25 -23.61
CA GLN A 199 -0.22 -26.76 -24.99
C GLN A 199 -1.35 -25.83 -25.44
N GLN A 200 -2.47 -25.79 -24.71
CA GLN A 200 -3.60 -24.89 -24.96
C GLN A 200 -3.59 -23.63 -24.09
N VAL A 201 -2.50 -23.39 -23.35
CA VAL A 201 -2.37 -22.22 -22.48
C VAL A 201 -1.11 -21.43 -22.81
N ARG A 202 -1.26 -20.12 -22.99
CA ARG A 202 -0.16 -19.18 -23.15
C ARG A 202 -0.23 -18.12 -22.06
N ALA A 203 0.81 -18.03 -21.23
CA ALA A 203 0.93 -17.00 -20.20
C ALA A 203 1.99 -15.97 -20.64
N LEU A 204 1.56 -14.73 -20.88
CA LEU A 204 2.41 -13.61 -21.30
C LEU A 204 2.69 -12.68 -20.11
N GLY A 205 3.96 -12.48 -19.78
CA GLY A 205 4.34 -11.52 -18.75
C GLY A 205 5.83 -11.16 -18.77
N LEU A 206 6.24 -10.36 -17.80
CA LEU A 206 7.59 -9.78 -17.76
C LEU A 206 8.56 -10.59 -16.87
N GLU A 207 8.03 -11.41 -15.97
CA GLU A 207 8.79 -12.16 -14.98
C GLU A 207 8.76 -13.65 -15.28
N GLY A 208 9.92 -14.31 -15.28
CA GLY A 208 9.99 -15.76 -15.53
C GLY A 208 9.29 -16.60 -14.46
N LYS A 209 9.32 -16.12 -13.21
CA LYS A 209 8.65 -16.74 -12.08
C LYS A 209 7.30 -16.05 -11.81
N PRO A 210 6.21 -16.80 -11.56
CA PRO A 210 4.90 -16.24 -11.24
C PRO A 210 4.90 -15.18 -10.13
N TYR A 211 5.75 -15.37 -9.12
CA TYR A 211 5.86 -14.49 -7.97
C TYR A 211 6.99 -13.45 -8.10
N GLY A 212 7.74 -13.39 -9.20
CA GLY A 212 8.99 -12.63 -9.31
C GLY A 212 8.86 -11.16 -8.87
N ARG A 213 7.89 -10.45 -9.46
CA ARG A 213 7.56 -9.07 -9.07
C ARG A 213 7.12 -8.96 -7.61
N TYR A 214 6.30 -9.88 -7.14
CA TYR A 214 5.82 -9.87 -5.75
C TYR A 214 6.96 -10.10 -4.75
N GLN A 215 7.90 -11.02 -5.04
CA GLN A 215 9.10 -11.24 -4.25
C GLN A 215 9.97 -9.99 -4.18
N ARG A 216 10.17 -9.29 -5.32
CA ARG A 216 10.90 -8.02 -5.33
C ARG A 216 10.24 -6.97 -4.45
N LEU A 217 8.91 -6.83 -4.54
CA LEU A 217 8.15 -5.92 -3.68
C LEU A 217 8.25 -6.30 -2.20
N CYS A 218 8.20 -7.59 -1.86
CA CYS A 218 8.43 -8.07 -0.49
C CYS A 218 9.82 -7.67 0.00
N LEU A 219 10.88 -7.92 -0.77
CA LEU A 219 12.25 -7.56 -0.40
C LEU A 219 12.38 -6.05 -0.16
N ASN A 220 11.90 -5.23 -1.11
CA ASN A 220 11.95 -3.78 -1.00
C ASN A 220 11.16 -3.28 0.22
N SER A 221 10.00 -3.86 0.50
CA SER A 221 9.20 -3.58 1.70
C SER A 221 9.75 -4.23 2.99
N GLN A 222 11.01 -4.66 2.98
CA GLN A 222 11.72 -5.22 4.13
C GLN A 222 11.09 -6.53 4.65
N ILE A 223 10.60 -7.39 3.76
CA ILE A 223 10.07 -8.73 4.04
C ILE A 223 10.96 -9.77 3.35
N PRO A 224 12.15 -10.10 3.91
CA PRO A 224 13.00 -11.17 3.40
C PRO A 224 12.33 -12.56 3.51
N ALA A 225 12.96 -13.56 2.89
CA ALA A 225 12.42 -14.92 2.76
C ALA A 225 12.05 -15.61 4.11
N HIS A 226 12.70 -15.24 5.21
CA HIS A 226 12.43 -15.80 6.53
C HIS A 226 11.27 -15.09 7.26
N GLU A 227 10.87 -13.91 6.80
CA GLU A 227 9.79 -13.13 7.40
C GLU A 227 8.42 -13.60 6.94
N ARG A 228 7.41 -13.33 7.77
CA ARG A 228 6.03 -13.79 7.57
C ARG A 228 5.21 -12.78 6.74
N LEU A 229 4.43 -13.31 5.81
CA LEU A 229 3.49 -12.56 4.98
C LEU A 229 2.15 -12.43 5.70
N ARG A 230 1.50 -11.26 5.61
CA ARG A 230 0.14 -11.08 6.14
C ARG A 230 -0.91 -11.81 5.27
N SER A 231 -0.97 -13.12 5.40
CA SER A 231 -1.87 -14.03 4.68
C SER A 231 -2.28 -15.19 5.60
N ASN A 232 -3.48 -15.73 5.43
CA ASN A 232 -3.93 -16.89 6.19
C ASN A 232 -3.12 -18.13 5.81
N SER A 233 -3.11 -19.12 6.70
CA SER A 233 -2.46 -20.41 6.49
C SER A 233 -3.03 -21.19 5.30
N ASP A 234 -4.35 -21.11 5.07
CA ASP A 234 -5.10 -21.82 4.04
C ASP A 234 -5.09 -21.11 2.67
N SER A 235 -4.65 -19.86 2.63
CA SER A 235 -4.55 -19.04 1.42
C SER A 235 -3.32 -19.44 0.61
N CYS A 236 -3.39 -20.58 -0.06
CA CYS A 236 -2.28 -21.22 -0.76
C CYS A 236 -2.38 -21.03 -2.28
N PRO A 237 -1.64 -20.10 -2.92
CA PRO A 237 -1.61 -19.97 -4.38
C PRO A 237 -1.25 -21.24 -5.14
N ASP A 238 -0.56 -22.18 -4.49
CA ASP A 238 -0.13 -23.46 -5.05
C ASP A 238 -1.12 -24.62 -4.80
N ASN A 239 -2.23 -24.39 -4.12
CA ASN A 239 -3.15 -25.45 -3.70
C ASN A 239 -4.60 -24.96 -3.72
N LEU A 240 -5.36 -25.39 -4.73
CA LEU A 240 -6.79 -25.13 -4.90
C LEU A 240 -7.63 -25.42 -3.63
N TRP A 241 -7.29 -26.47 -2.89
CA TRP A 241 -8.06 -26.94 -1.75
C TRP A 241 -7.72 -26.24 -0.44
N GLY A 242 -6.64 -25.46 -0.38
CA GLY A 242 -6.13 -24.83 0.85
C GLY A 242 -5.63 -25.83 1.91
N TRP A 243 -5.67 -27.14 1.61
CA TRP A 243 -5.31 -28.22 2.52
C TRP A 243 -4.36 -29.24 1.86
N PRO A 244 -3.28 -29.67 2.54
CA PRO A 244 -2.77 -29.16 3.83
C PRO A 244 -2.36 -27.68 3.75
N SER A 245 -2.65 -26.92 4.80
CA SER A 245 -2.34 -25.48 4.89
C SER A 245 -0.86 -25.23 5.19
N TYR A 246 -0.36 -24.00 5.07
CA TYR A 246 1.04 -23.68 5.33
C TYR A 246 1.49 -24.00 6.75
N ALA A 247 0.63 -23.79 7.75
CA ALA A 247 0.92 -24.13 9.14
C ALA A 247 1.09 -25.63 9.33
N LEU A 248 0.22 -26.45 8.72
CA LEU A 248 0.37 -27.89 8.82
C LEU A 248 1.65 -28.36 8.13
N ARG A 249 1.98 -27.78 6.97
CA ARG A 249 3.23 -28.10 6.24
C ARG A 249 4.47 -27.71 7.06
N GLU A 250 4.46 -26.56 7.74
CA GLU A 250 5.55 -26.11 8.63
C GLU A 250 5.66 -27.02 9.85
N ALA A 251 4.53 -27.33 10.52
CA ALA A 251 4.49 -28.23 11.67
C ALA A 251 4.97 -29.65 11.32
N TYR A 252 4.52 -30.20 10.20
CA TYR A 252 4.97 -31.51 9.72
C TYR A 252 6.47 -31.51 9.40
N GLY A 253 6.96 -30.47 8.73
CA GLY A 253 8.39 -30.33 8.44
C GLY A 253 9.25 -30.23 9.71
N ASP A 254 8.78 -29.52 10.73
CA ASP A 254 9.48 -29.41 12.01
C ASP A 254 9.42 -30.70 12.82
N PHE A 255 8.29 -31.41 12.80
CA PHE A 255 8.17 -32.73 13.39
C PHE A 255 9.20 -33.70 12.79
N LEU A 256 9.33 -33.76 11.47
CA LEU A 256 10.29 -34.62 10.78
C LEU A 256 11.77 -34.26 11.08
N ARG A 257 12.07 -33.01 11.42
CA ARG A 257 13.42 -32.57 11.81
C ARG A 257 13.71 -32.77 13.30
N GLY A 258 12.79 -33.35 14.06
CA GLY A 258 12.92 -33.54 15.51
C GLY A 258 12.59 -32.29 16.35
N HIS A 259 12.05 -31.23 15.75
CA HIS A 259 11.64 -30.00 16.44
C HIS A 259 10.21 -30.09 16.99
N PHE A 260 9.94 -31.09 17.84
CA PHE A 260 8.59 -31.42 18.32
C PHE A 260 7.85 -30.27 19.02
N GLN A 261 8.55 -29.49 19.85
CA GLN A 261 7.96 -28.34 20.54
C GLN A 261 7.53 -27.23 19.58
N ALA A 262 8.30 -26.99 18.51
CA ALA A 262 7.95 -26.00 17.49
C ALA A 262 6.73 -26.46 16.69
N ALA A 263 6.69 -27.74 16.30
CA ALA A 263 5.55 -28.34 15.61
C ALA A 263 4.26 -28.23 16.44
N LEU A 264 4.29 -28.61 17.72
CA LEU A 264 3.12 -28.49 18.61
C LEU A 264 2.68 -27.04 18.80
N ARG A 265 3.63 -26.09 18.86
CA ARG A 265 3.33 -24.66 18.94
C ARG A 265 2.57 -24.15 17.72
N HIS A 266 2.94 -24.57 16.52
CA HIS A 266 2.24 -24.18 15.29
C HIS A 266 0.83 -24.75 15.22
N LEU A 267 0.65 -26.02 15.61
CA LEU A 267 -0.67 -26.64 15.67
C LEU A 267 -1.56 -25.97 16.73
N TRP A 268 -1.00 -25.69 17.90
CA TRP A 268 -1.69 -24.94 18.95
C TRP A 268 -2.09 -23.54 18.46
N GLN A 269 -1.17 -22.81 17.82
CA GLN A 269 -1.44 -21.47 17.30
C GLN A 269 -2.63 -21.45 16.33
N VAL A 270 -2.68 -22.38 15.36
CA VAL A 270 -3.82 -22.47 14.42
C VAL A 270 -5.11 -22.90 15.12
N PHE A 271 -5.02 -23.76 16.14
CA PHE A 271 -6.18 -24.19 16.90
C PHE A 271 -6.78 -23.05 17.75
N THR A 272 -5.94 -22.13 18.24
CA THR A 272 -6.36 -21.10 19.21
C THR A 272 -6.40 -19.67 18.68
N GLU A 273 -6.02 -19.44 17.42
CA GLU A 273 -6.11 -18.13 16.78
C GLU A 273 -7.58 -17.71 16.50
N PRO A 274 -7.88 -16.41 16.47
CA PRO A 274 -7.08 -15.29 16.97
C PRO A 274 -7.32 -15.03 18.49
N ILE A 275 -7.99 -15.94 19.20
CA ILE A 275 -8.53 -15.68 20.55
C ILE A 275 -7.44 -15.77 21.63
N LEU A 276 -6.67 -16.87 21.65
CA LEU A 276 -5.62 -17.08 22.65
C LEU A 276 -4.21 -16.84 22.09
N THR A 277 -4.07 -16.82 20.76
CA THR A 277 -2.80 -16.65 20.06
C THR A 277 -2.93 -15.71 18.86
N GLU A 278 -1.83 -15.07 18.49
CA GLU A 278 -1.75 -14.31 17.23
C GLU A 278 -2.02 -15.23 16.04
N THR A 279 -2.60 -14.66 14.98
CA THR A 279 -2.88 -15.43 13.78
C THR A 279 -1.62 -15.89 13.07
N TYR A 280 -1.61 -17.16 12.68
CA TYR A 280 -0.58 -17.76 11.88
C TYR A 280 -0.49 -17.08 10.52
N THR A 281 0.74 -16.80 10.11
CA THR A 281 1.06 -16.18 8.83
C THR A 281 2.22 -16.93 8.18
N PRO A 282 2.17 -17.30 6.90
CA PRO A 282 3.22 -18.12 6.29
C PRO A 282 4.51 -17.33 6.07
N ARG A 283 5.67 -17.99 6.16
CA ARG A 283 6.96 -17.39 5.74
C ARG A 283 6.98 -17.21 4.23
N SER A 284 7.41 -16.04 3.75
CA SER A 284 7.44 -15.72 2.33
C SER A 284 8.25 -16.74 1.52
N GLY A 285 9.39 -17.18 2.03
CA GLY A 285 10.23 -18.21 1.40
C GLY A 285 9.55 -19.58 1.29
N ASN A 286 8.68 -19.95 2.22
CA ASN A 286 7.92 -21.20 2.14
C ASN A 286 6.85 -21.12 1.05
N VAL A 287 6.17 -19.97 0.92
CA VAL A 287 5.20 -19.69 -0.15
C VAL A 287 5.88 -19.74 -1.52
N PHE A 288 7.04 -19.10 -1.69
CA PHE A 288 7.74 -19.11 -2.98
C PHE A 288 8.21 -20.50 -3.38
N LYS A 289 8.69 -21.30 -2.42
CA LYS A 289 9.06 -22.70 -2.66
C LYS A 289 7.86 -23.58 -3.04
N SER A 290 6.70 -23.36 -2.43
CA SER A 290 5.50 -24.13 -2.79
C SER A 290 5.01 -23.76 -4.19
N ILE A 291 5.08 -22.49 -4.58
CA ILE A 291 4.77 -22.05 -5.95
C ILE A 291 5.79 -22.61 -6.95
N ASP A 292 7.09 -22.64 -6.63
CA ASP A 292 8.09 -23.25 -7.52
C ASP A 292 7.80 -24.74 -7.79
N ARG A 293 7.43 -25.50 -6.75
CA ARG A 293 7.02 -26.92 -6.88
C ARG A 293 5.81 -27.04 -7.81
N GLU A 294 4.79 -26.23 -7.57
CA GLU A 294 3.53 -26.33 -8.29
C GLU A 294 3.64 -25.83 -9.73
N ALA A 295 4.39 -24.75 -9.98
CA ALA A 295 4.74 -24.30 -11.33
C ALA A 295 5.45 -25.40 -12.14
N ALA A 296 6.31 -26.21 -11.50
CA ALA A 296 6.89 -27.38 -12.15
C ALA A 296 5.83 -28.45 -12.44
N ARG A 297 4.99 -28.80 -11.45
CA ARG A 297 3.92 -29.83 -11.56
C ARG A 297 2.96 -29.56 -12.72
N ILE A 298 2.54 -28.30 -12.90
CA ILE A 298 1.57 -27.93 -13.94
C ILE A 298 2.21 -27.69 -15.32
N GLY A 299 3.54 -27.68 -15.41
CA GLY A 299 4.27 -27.42 -16.66
C GLY A 299 4.34 -25.93 -17.02
N TRP A 300 4.41 -25.03 -16.03
CA TRP A 300 4.40 -23.57 -16.23
C TRP A 300 5.39 -23.09 -17.29
N HIS A 301 6.61 -23.63 -17.30
CA HIS A 301 7.66 -23.26 -18.24
C HIS A 301 7.33 -23.52 -19.72
N HIS A 302 6.39 -24.43 -20.03
CA HIS A 302 5.90 -24.65 -21.40
C HIS A 302 4.84 -23.61 -21.82
N MET A 303 4.08 -23.09 -20.84
CA MET A 303 2.99 -22.15 -21.03
C MET A 303 3.47 -20.69 -20.99
N TYR A 304 4.44 -20.39 -20.14
CA TYR A 304 5.01 -19.06 -19.98
C TYR A 304 5.82 -18.61 -21.20
N ARG A 305 5.65 -17.34 -21.58
CA ARG A 305 6.58 -16.61 -22.43
C ARG A 305 6.78 -15.19 -21.92
N PHE A 306 8.02 -14.73 -22.02
CA PHE A 306 8.32 -13.32 -21.86
C PHE A 306 7.63 -12.52 -22.96
N GLY A 307 6.84 -11.52 -22.58
CA GLY A 307 6.12 -10.70 -23.53
C GLY A 307 5.50 -9.47 -22.90
N ARG A 308 5.92 -8.28 -23.34
CA ARG A 308 5.26 -7.02 -23.00
C ARG A 308 4.06 -6.82 -23.92
N VAL A 309 2.86 -7.07 -23.41
CA VAL A 309 1.61 -6.84 -24.15
C VAL A 309 1.45 -5.35 -24.43
N ARG A 310 1.16 -5.02 -25.68
CA ARG A 310 1.05 -3.66 -26.21
C ARG A 310 -0.38 -3.23 -26.47
N ALA A 311 -1.20 -4.14 -27.00
CA ALA A 311 -2.61 -3.92 -27.25
C ALA A 311 -3.37 -5.25 -27.32
N ILE A 312 -4.66 -5.18 -27.06
CA ILE A 312 -5.58 -6.32 -27.15
C ILE A 312 -6.79 -5.87 -27.97
N ARG A 313 -7.18 -6.66 -28.98
CA ARG A 313 -8.35 -6.38 -29.82
C ARG A 313 -9.25 -7.60 -29.92
N LYS A 314 -10.54 -7.37 -30.11
CA LYS A 314 -11.48 -8.40 -30.55
C LYS A 314 -11.15 -8.78 -31.99
N THR A 315 -11.31 -10.05 -32.34
CA THR A 315 -11.26 -10.48 -33.74
C THR A 315 -12.65 -10.60 -34.33
N ASP A 316 -12.77 -10.50 -35.64
CA ASP A 316 -14.02 -10.66 -36.39
C ASP A 316 -14.58 -12.11 -36.38
N ASP A 317 -13.78 -13.07 -35.92
CA ASP A 317 -14.15 -14.48 -35.79
C ASP A 317 -14.57 -14.90 -34.36
N GLY A 318 -14.61 -13.98 -33.40
CA GLY A 318 -15.08 -14.27 -32.02
C GLY A 318 -13.98 -14.64 -31.02
N ARG A 319 -12.74 -14.27 -31.30
CA ARG A 319 -11.55 -14.45 -30.43
C ARG A 319 -10.95 -13.10 -30.06
N TYR A 320 -9.73 -13.10 -29.54
CA TYR A 320 -8.95 -11.90 -29.20
C TYR A 320 -7.57 -11.97 -29.82
N ALA A 321 -7.11 -10.88 -30.39
CA ALA A 321 -5.74 -10.69 -30.86
C ALA A 321 -4.94 -9.91 -29.81
N ILE A 322 -3.83 -10.48 -29.35
CA ILE A 322 -2.93 -9.91 -28.34
C ILE A 322 -1.60 -9.61 -29.02
N ALA A 323 -1.30 -8.32 -29.21
CA ALA A 323 -0.02 -7.85 -29.72
C ALA A 323 0.99 -7.74 -28.57
N TYR A 324 2.16 -8.38 -28.67
CA TYR A 324 3.19 -8.31 -27.64
C TYR A 324 4.61 -8.16 -28.20
N SER A 325 5.50 -7.58 -27.39
CA SER A 325 6.92 -7.48 -27.68
C SER A 325 7.70 -8.51 -26.86
N ALA A 326 8.38 -9.44 -27.52
CA ALA A 326 9.25 -10.46 -26.91
C ALA A 326 10.69 -9.94 -26.67
N GLY A 327 10.98 -8.70 -27.05
CA GLY A 327 12.27 -8.03 -26.92
C GLY A 327 12.36 -6.85 -27.88
N ARG A 328 13.51 -6.19 -27.93
CA ARG A 328 13.73 -5.08 -28.87
C ARG A 328 13.60 -5.57 -30.32
N GLY A 329 12.69 -4.97 -31.08
CA GLY A 329 12.40 -5.34 -32.47
C GLY A 329 11.78 -6.74 -32.68
N ARG A 330 11.49 -7.49 -31.61
CA ARG A 330 10.85 -8.81 -31.69
C ARG A 330 9.40 -8.70 -31.27
N HIS A 331 8.52 -8.74 -32.27
CA HIS A 331 7.09 -8.58 -32.12
C HIS A 331 6.37 -9.85 -32.56
N ALA A 332 5.24 -10.14 -31.92
CA ALA A 332 4.43 -11.31 -32.23
C ALA A 332 2.98 -11.09 -31.77
N PHE A 333 2.10 -11.96 -32.24
CA PHE A 333 0.70 -12.01 -31.88
C PHE A 333 0.33 -13.34 -31.23
N VAL A 334 -0.61 -13.30 -30.29
CA VAL A 334 -1.36 -14.47 -29.85
C VAL A 334 -2.82 -14.22 -30.19
N ILE A 335 -3.48 -15.19 -30.82
CA ILE A 335 -4.91 -15.19 -31.03
C ILE A 335 -5.52 -16.24 -30.10
N GLY A 336 -6.42 -15.83 -29.22
CA GLY A 336 -7.07 -16.79 -28.31
C GLY A 336 -8.49 -16.47 -27.91
N ARG A 337 -9.19 -17.48 -27.39
CA ARG A 337 -10.64 -17.42 -27.15
C ARG A 337 -10.99 -17.00 -25.73
N TYR A 338 -10.23 -17.43 -24.74
CA TYR A 338 -10.47 -17.16 -23.33
C TYR A 338 -9.29 -16.41 -22.73
N VAL A 339 -9.51 -15.16 -22.32
CA VAL A 339 -8.44 -14.27 -21.83
C VAL A 339 -8.61 -14.00 -20.34
N HIS A 340 -7.54 -14.16 -19.58
CA HIS A 340 -7.47 -13.74 -18.18
C HIS A 340 -6.48 -12.59 -18.02
N LEU A 341 -6.99 -11.40 -17.69
CA LEU A 341 -6.23 -10.17 -17.51
C LEU A 341 -5.94 -9.95 -16.02
N CYS A 342 -4.69 -10.11 -15.62
CA CYS A 342 -4.26 -9.87 -14.24
C CYS A 342 -2.84 -9.26 -14.20
N THR A 343 -2.77 -7.94 -14.35
CA THR A 343 -1.50 -7.20 -14.47
C THR A 343 -0.91 -6.78 -13.12
N GLY A 344 -1.61 -7.02 -12.02
CA GLY A 344 -1.22 -6.58 -10.68
C GLY A 344 -1.28 -5.05 -10.52
N TYR A 345 -0.44 -4.51 -9.64
CA TYR A 345 -0.30 -3.06 -9.51
C TYR A 345 0.57 -2.53 -10.66
N PRO A 346 0.05 -1.68 -11.52
CA PRO A 346 0.80 -1.21 -12.67
C PRO A 346 1.99 -0.31 -12.33
N VAL A 347 1.84 0.59 -11.35
CA VAL A 347 2.79 1.68 -11.07
C VAL A 347 3.07 1.77 -9.57
N ILE A 348 4.33 2.04 -9.20
CA ILE A 348 4.67 2.47 -7.84
C ILE A 348 4.28 3.94 -7.73
N GLN A 349 3.36 4.26 -6.82
CA GLN A 349 2.88 5.62 -6.65
C GLN A 349 3.77 6.37 -5.66
N PHE A 350 4.29 7.52 -6.06
CA PHE A 350 4.75 8.55 -5.13
C PHE A 350 3.58 9.48 -4.81
N LEU A 351 3.56 9.99 -3.58
CA LEU A 351 2.74 11.16 -3.29
C LEU A 351 3.19 12.33 -4.18
N PRO A 352 2.27 13.17 -4.69
CA PRO A 352 2.61 14.25 -5.62
C PRO A 352 3.73 15.16 -5.12
N ASP A 353 3.76 15.47 -3.83
CA ASP A 353 4.79 16.33 -3.23
C ASP A 353 6.18 15.67 -3.19
N LEU A 354 6.25 14.34 -3.03
CA LEU A 354 7.51 13.60 -3.05
C LEU A 354 8.04 13.41 -4.48
N GLN A 355 7.11 13.24 -5.42
CA GLN A 355 7.45 13.21 -6.84
C GLN A 355 7.98 14.56 -7.31
N ASP A 356 7.27 15.65 -6.99
CA ASP A 356 7.71 17.02 -7.27
C ASP A 356 9.11 17.28 -6.73
N TYR A 357 9.40 16.83 -5.51
CA TYR A 357 10.74 16.93 -4.91
C TYR A 357 11.79 16.19 -5.75
N ARG A 358 11.53 14.92 -6.08
CA ARG A 358 12.45 14.08 -6.86
C ARG A 358 12.73 14.65 -8.23
N GLU A 359 11.70 15.12 -8.94
CA GLU A 359 11.83 15.69 -10.28
C GLU A 359 12.62 17.01 -10.26
N LYS A 360 12.40 17.87 -9.25
CA LYS A 360 13.10 19.16 -9.13
C LYS A 360 14.55 19.00 -8.69
N THR A 361 14.85 18.02 -7.84
CA THR A 361 16.18 17.88 -7.21
C THR A 361 17.05 16.81 -7.85
N GLY A 362 16.47 15.85 -8.57
CA GLY A 362 17.15 14.64 -9.02
C GLY A 362 17.55 13.69 -7.88
N ASP A 363 17.02 13.89 -6.67
CA ASP A 363 17.37 13.11 -5.49
C ASP A 363 16.47 11.89 -5.31
N PHE A 364 16.97 10.74 -5.76
CA PHE A 364 16.31 9.45 -5.62
C PHE A 364 16.84 8.63 -4.45
N LYS A 365 17.71 9.19 -3.59
CA LYS A 365 18.37 8.46 -2.51
C LYS A 365 17.89 8.89 -1.12
N THR A 366 17.53 10.15 -0.91
CA THR A 366 17.05 10.61 0.42
C THR A 366 15.55 10.46 0.58
N VAL A 367 14.79 10.71 -0.49
CA VAL A 367 13.35 10.48 -0.56
C VAL A 367 13.13 9.21 -1.33
N VAL A 368 12.60 8.17 -0.70
CA VAL A 368 12.40 6.83 -1.29
C VAL A 368 10.98 6.31 -1.07
N ASN A 369 10.53 5.43 -1.95
CA ASN A 369 9.32 4.64 -1.74
C ASN A 369 9.67 3.26 -1.16
N ALA A 370 8.82 2.75 -0.27
CA ALA A 370 9.05 1.46 0.39
C ALA A 370 8.96 0.24 -0.55
N TYR A 371 8.60 0.44 -1.82
CA TYR A 371 8.54 -0.59 -2.86
C TYR A 371 9.70 -0.55 -3.87
N GLU A 372 10.66 0.37 -3.72
CA GLU A 372 11.93 0.40 -4.48
C GLU A 372 13.10 -0.02 -3.57
N GLU A 373 14.27 -0.25 -4.15
CA GLU A 373 15.47 -0.60 -3.39
C GLU A 373 15.95 0.61 -2.56
N HIS A 374 16.10 0.43 -1.24
CA HIS A 374 16.52 1.50 -0.35
C HIS A 374 17.36 1.04 0.84
N ASP A 375 18.09 -0.07 0.70
CA ASP A 375 18.94 -0.62 1.79
C ASP A 375 20.10 0.30 2.17
N HIS A 376 20.48 1.23 1.28
CA HIS A 376 21.46 2.29 1.56
C HIS A 376 21.01 3.23 2.69
N VAL A 377 19.70 3.42 2.88
CA VAL A 377 19.14 4.23 3.96
C VAL A 377 19.54 3.61 5.30
N TYR A 378 19.22 2.34 5.52
CA TYR A 378 19.54 1.64 6.77
C TYR A 378 21.06 1.55 6.99
N SER A 379 21.81 1.20 5.95
CA SER A 379 23.28 1.09 6.02
C SER A 379 23.97 2.41 6.39
N THR A 380 23.37 3.55 6.01
CA THR A 380 23.89 4.88 6.37
C THR A 380 23.48 5.26 7.78
N LEU A 381 22.23 5.03 8.16
CA LEU A 381 21.74 5.25 9.53
C LEU A 381 22.54 4.44 10.56
N GLU A 382 22.86 3.18 10.27
CA GLU A 382 23.68 2.33 11.15
C GLU A 382 25.08 2.93 11.38
N ARG A 383 25.65 3.60 10.38
CA ARG A 383 26.98 4.25 10.48
C ARG A 383 26.95 5.64 11.11
N GLN A 384 25.93 6.45 10.81
CA GLN A 384 25.94 7.89 11.08
C GLN A 384 24.83 8.36 12.05
N GLY A 385 23.86 7.51 12.36
CA GLY A 385 22.63 7.93 13.03
C GLY A 385 21.74 8.77 12.10
N GLY A 386 20.78 9.48 12.68
CA GLY A 386 19.93 10.42 11.95
C GLY A 386 18.44 10.12 12.06
N THR A 387 17.64 10.96 11.42
CA THR A 387 16.18 10.93 11.51
C THR A 387 15.56 10.44 10.21
N VAL A 388 14.62 9.50 10.30
CA VAL A 388 13.81 9.02 9.17
C VAL A 388 12.38 9.51 9.34
N LEU A 389 11.85 10.21 8.33
CA LEU A 389 10.44 10.51 8.23
C LEU A 389 9.73 9.37 7.48
N ILE A 390 8.74 8.76 8.12
CA ILE A 390 7.94 7.67 7.53
C ILE A 390 6.56 8.21 7.22
N ARG A 391 6.04 7.91 6.03
CA ARG A 391 4.64 8.19 5.66
C ARG A 391 3.86 6.90 5.44
N GLY A 392 2.65 6.87 5.99
CA GLY A 392 1.75 5.71 5.89
C GLY A 392 1.81 4.83 7.12
N ARG A 393 0.69 4.16 7.44
CA ARG A 393 0.50 3.43 8.71
C ARG A 393 0.17 1.95 8.53
N GLY A 394 0.44 1.40 7.35
CA GLY A 394 0.07 0.04 6.98
C GLY A 394 1.13 -1.00 7.31
N ILE A 395 0.96 -2.18 6.71
CA ILE A 395 1.86 -3.32 6.88
C ILE A 395 3.31 -3.01 6.48
N VAL A 396 3.49 -2.30 5.36
CA VAL A 396 4.81 -1.92 4.86
C VAL A 396 5.49 -0.90 5.78
N ALA A 397 4.76 0.12 6.24
CA ALA A 397 5.29 1.06 7.23
C ALA A 397 5.74 0.35 8.51
N SER A 398 4.96 -0.64 8.97
CA SER A 398 5.29 -1.42 10.17
C SER A 398 6.57 -2.24 9.99
N ARG A 399 6.77 -2.83 8.80
CA ARG A 399 8.02 -3.53 8.43
C ARG A 399 9.22 -2.61 8.35
N VAL A 400 9.05 -1.44 7.73
CA VAL A 400 10.09 -0.40 7.69
C VAL A 400 10.47 0.05 9.10
N ILE A 401 9.48 0.26 9.99
CA ILE A 401 9.73 0.60 11.40
C ILE A 401 10.51 -0.50 12.10
N GLN A 402 10.16 -1.78 11.92
CA GLN A 402 10.93 -2.88 12.49
C GLN A 402 12.37 -2.90 11.98
N ARG A 403 12.59 -2.71 10.67
CA ARG A 403 13.94 -2.66 10.09
C ARG A 403 14.77 -1.50 10.64
N ILE A 404 14.15 -0.33 10.87
CA ILE A 404 14.81 0.82 11.51
C ILE A 404 15.11 0.52 12.98
N TYR A 405 14.22 -0.16 13.69
CA TYR A 405 14.48 -0.60 15.06
C TYR A 405 15.68 -1.57 15.14
N GLU A 406 15.80 -2.49 14.20
CA GLU A 406 16.97 -3.38 14.08
C GLU A 406 18.26 -2.59 13.80
N ALA A 407 18.21 -1.58 12.91
CA ALA A 407 19.33 -0.67 12.68
C ALA A 407 19.70 0.11 13.96
N ARG A 408 18.69 0.55 14.74
CA ARG A 408 18.87 1.28 16.00
C ARG A 408 19.59 0.46 17.07
N ARG A 409 19.45 -0.87 17.05
CA ARG A 409 20.24 -1.75 17.93
C ARG A 409 21.74 -1.67 17.66
N ARG A 410 22.14 -1.26 16.44
CA ARG A 410 23.55 -1.00 16.07
C ARG A 410 23.93 0.46 16.33
N ASN A 411 22.99 1.39 16.18
CA ASN A 411 23.22 2.82 16.42
C ASN A 411 22.04 3.49 17.16
N PRO A 412 22.18 3.80 18.47
CA PRO A 412 21.11 4.39 19.27
C PRO A 412 20.84 5.88 18.97
N ASN A 413 21.47 6.47 17.96
CA ASN A 413 21.22 7.84 17.52
C ASN A 413 20.25 7.92 16.32
N ILE A 414 19.53 6.83 16.01
CA ILE A 414 18.54 6.79 14.92
C ILE A 414 17.13 7.13 15.44
N SER A 415 16.49 8.17 14.92
CA SER A 415 15.14 8.61 15.33
C SER A 415 14.11 8.46 14.22
N ILE A 416 12.84 8.30 14.58
CA ILE A 416 11.71 8.16 13.65
C ILE A 416 10.73 9.32 13.85
N LEU A 417 10.41 10.02 12.76
CA LEU A 417 9.26 10.91 12.63
C LEU A 417 8.19 10.21 11.81
N HIS A 418 7.15 9.68 12.45
CA HIS A 418 6.05 9.04 11.75
C HIS A 418 4.95 10.05 11.45
N LEU A 419 4.88 10.49 10.18
CA LEU A 419 3.88 11.44 9.71
C LEU A 419 2.60 10.73 9.26
N MET A 420 1.49 11.09 9.90
CA MET A 420 0.15 10.63 9.58
C MET A 420 -0.76 11.80 9.18
N ARG A 421 -1.70 11.59 8.24
CA ARG A 421 -2.64 12.64 7.82
C ARG A 421 -3.50 13.19 8.95
N SER A 422 -3.98 12.31 9.83
CA SER A 422 -4.85 12.68 10.94
C SER A 422 -4.76 11.69 12.09
N PRO A 423 -5.06 12.13 13.33
CA PRO A 423 -5.25 11.23 14.45
C PRO A 423 -6.32 10.19 14.14
N LYS A 424 -6.12 8.99 14.66
CA LYS A 424 -7.11 7.91 14.63
C LYS A 424 -7.27 7.38 16.05
N PRO A 425 -8.11 7.99 16.90
CA PRO A 425 -8.28 7.57 18.29
C PRO A 425 -9.28 6.41 18.43
N VAL A 426 -10.21 6.28 17.47
CA VAL A 426 -11.23 5.23 17.44
C VAL A 426 -11.17 4.55 16.08
N GLY A 427 -11.23 3.22 16.09
CA GLY A 427 -11.18 2.41 14.87
C GLY A 427 -12.46 2.54 14.05
N ASN A 428 -12.48 1.95 12.86
CA ASN A 428 -13.72 1.77 12.12
C ASN A 428 -14.64 0.76 12.85
N LYS A 429 -15.94 1.00 12.70
CA LYS A 429 -17.01 0.19 13.27
C LYS A 429 -17.87 -0.35 12.13
N PHE A 430 -18.28 -1.61 12.22
CA PHE A 430 -19.35 -2.13 11.39
C PHE A 430 -20.20 -3.11 12.21
N GLY A 431 -21.51 -2.87 12.23
CA GLY A 431 -22.42 -3.50 13.17
C GLY A 431 -22.00 -3.25 14.63
N LEU A 432 -21.89 -4.33 15.40
CA LEU A 432 -21.44 -4.29 16.80
C LEU A 432 -19.91 -4.36 16.94
N ALA A 433 -19.18 -4.70 15.88
CA ALA A 433 -17.74 -4.87 15.91
C ALA A 433 -17.01 -3.53 15.72
N GLN A 434 -16.07 -3.26 16.62
CA GLN A 434 -15.26 -2.03 16.67
C GLN A 434 -13.78 -2.44 16.61
N ARG A 435 -13.01 -1.87 15.67
CA ARG A 435 -11.59 -2.19 15.59
C ARG A 435 -10.81 -1.61 16.76
N PRO A 436 -9.90 -2.40 17.37
CA PRO A 436 -8.96 -1.88 18.35
C PRO A 436 -7.99 -0.90 17.70
N VAL A 437 -7.60 0.10 18.48
CA VAL A 437 -6.63 1.12 18.07
C VAL A 437 -5.55 1.22 19.13
N SER A 438 -4.30 1.28 18.68
CA SER A 438 -3.15 1.58 19.52
C SER A 438 -2.19 2.49 18.76
N ASN A 439 -1.70 3.56 19.40
CA ASN A 439 -0.75 4.50 18.79
C ASN A 439 -1.20 5.01 17.40
N HIS A 440 -2.52 5.18 17.21
CA HIS A 440 -3.18 5.59 15.96
C HIS A 440 -3.08 4.61 14.79
N PHE A 441 -2.70 3.37 15.06
CA PHE A 441 -2.86 2.22 14.17
C PHE A 441 -4.19 1.54 14.48
N GLU A 442 -4.95 1.22 13.43
CA GLU A 442 -6.04 0.25 13.54
C GLU A 442 -5.46 -1.15 13.44
N LEU A 443 -5.73 -1.97 14.45
CA LEU A 443 -5.20 -3.32 14.55
C LEU A 443 -6.23 -4.32 14.07
N GLN A 444 -5.80 -5.18 13.14
CA GLN A 444 -6.62 -6.27 12.62
C GLN A 444 -5.69 -7.33 12.01
N PRO A 445 -5.83 -8.63 12.33
CA PRO A 445 -4.99 -9.67 11.73
C PRO A 445 -5.00 -9.62 10.19
N PHE A 446 -6.19 -9.52 9.60
CA PHE A 446 -6.41 -9.30 8.17
C PHE A 446 -7.37 -8.14 7.95
N ASN A 447 -7.23 -7.41 6.84
CA ASN A 447 -8.15 -6.32 6.52
C ASN A 447 -9.58 -6.86 6.46
N TRP A 448 -10.57 -6.12 6.96
CA TRP A 448 -11.98 -6.55 6.95
C TRP A 448 -12.48 -6.96 5.53
N PRO A 449 -12.17 -6.24 4.42
CA PRO A 449 -12.37 -6.71 3.05
C PRO A 449 -11.83 -8.11 2.78
N LYS A 450 -10.68 -8.44 3.37
CA LYS A 450 -9.99 -9.73 3.22
C LYS A 450 -10.56 -10.81 4.15
N ALA A 451 -11.24 -10.41 5.22
CA ALA A 451 -12.04 -11.30 6.08
C ALA A 451 -13.44 -11.56 5.51
N CYS A 452 -13.97 -10.68 4.63
CA CYS A 452 -15.24 -10.85 3.90
C CYS A 452 -15.14 -11.82 2.70
N TRP A 453 -14.39 -12.90 2.81
CA TRP A 453 -14.14 -13.81 1.68
C TRP A 453 -15.28 -14.81 1.43
N GLY A 454 -16.15 -15.04 2.43
CA GLY A 454 -17.27 -15.97 2.35
C GLY A 454 -18.46 -15.54 3.21
N GLY A 455 -19.51 -16.36 3.20
CA GLY A 455 -20.71 -16.17 4.02
C GLY A 455 -21.46 -14.86 3.73
N THR A 456 -22.10 -14.32 4.76
CA THR A 456 -23.05 -13.20 4.66
C THR A 456 -22.41 -11.91 4.12
N LEU A 457 -21.17 -11.58 4.50
CA LEU A 457 -20.52 -10.35 4.06
C LEU A 457 -20.16 -10.38 2.57
N ARG A 458 -19.77 -11.55 2.06
CA ARG A 458 -19.54 -11.75 0.62
C ARG A 458 -20.85 -11.58 -0.14
N GLU A 459 -21.90 -12.28 0.28
CA GLU A 459 -23.23 -12.24 -0.34
C GLU A 459 -23.80 -10.81 -0.33
N GLN A 460 -23.64 -10.09 0.79
CA GLN A 460 -24.03 -8.69 0.90
C GLN A 460 -23.33 -7.81 -0.14
N LEU A 461 -22.03 -8.01 -0.37
CA LEU A 461 -21.26 -7.21 -1.34
C LEU A 461 -21.57 -7.58 -2.80
N GLU A 462 -21.75 -8.87 -3.07
CA GLU A 462 -22.13 -9.40 -4.39
C GLU A 462 -23.50 -8.83 -4.81
N ASN A 463 -24.44 -8.74 -3.87
CA ASN A 463 -25.80 -8.25 -4.12
C ASN A 463 -25.95 -6.72 -4.03
N ALA A 464 -24.97 -6.00 -3.47
CA ALA A 464 -25.06 -4.55 -3.27
C ALA A 464 -25.15 -3.75 -4.59
N ALA A 465 -25.92 -2.67 -4.58
CA ALA A 465 -25.88 -1.67 -5.67
C ALA A 465 -24.53 -0.92 -5.67
N PRO A 466 -24.08 -0.31 -6.79
CA PRO A 466 -22.76 0.33 -6.86
C PRO A 466 -22.44 1.36 -5.75
N ARG A 467 -23.42 2.18 -5.36
CA ARG A 467 -23.27 3.15 -4.25
C ARG A 467 -23.16 2.45 -2.90
N GLU A 468 -24.03 1.49 -2.63
CA GLU A 468 -24.01 0.70 -1.40
C GLU A 468 -22.70 -0.08 -1.27
N ARG A 469 -22.25 -0.71 -2.35
CA ARG A 469 -20.94 -1.39 -2.43
C ARG A 469 -19.79 -0.46 -2.04
N THR A 470 -19.82 0.78 -2.52
CA THR A 470 -18.80 1.78 -2.17
C THR A 470 -18.82 2.10 -0.67
N ASN A 471 -20.02 2.23 -0.08
CA ASN A 471 -20.18 2.47 1.35
C ASN A 471 -19.69 1.28 2.19
N LEU A 472 -20.08 0.05 1.83
CA LEU A 472 -19.62 -1.17 2.50
C LEU A 472 -18.09 -1.28 2.47
N LEU A 473 -17.48 -1.03 1.31
CA LEU A 473 -16.02 -1.04 1.18
C LEU A 473 -15.34 0.10 1.91
N ALA A 474 -16.00 1.24 2.13
CA ALA A 474 -15.48 2.33 2.96
C ALA A 474 -15.55 1.97 4.45
N ASP A 475 -16.66 1.41 4.90
CA ASP A 475 -16.90 0.99 6.29
C ASP A 475 -15.97 -0.17 6.69
N TRP A 476 -15.91 -1.19 5.83
CA TRP A 476 -14.98 -2.31 5.98
C TRP A 476 -13.55 -1.88 5.63
N GLY A 477 -13.35 -0.84 4.85
CA GLY A 477 -12.03 -0.44 4.37
C GLY A 477 -11.11 0.13 5.46
N GLY A 478 -10.02 0.74 4.99
CA GLY A 478 -9.03 1.42 5.83
C GLY A 478 -7.66 0.74 5.83
N THR A 479 -6.64 1.55 6.09
CA THR A 479 -5.28 1.05 6.32
C THR A 479 -5.21 0.45 7.72
N THR A 480 -5.11 -0.87 7.81
CA THR A 480 -4.93 -1.59 9.08
C THR A 480 -3.56 -2.26 9.15
N THR A 481 -3.13 -2.55 10.36
CA THR A 481 -1.88 -3.24 10.68
C THR A 481 -2.19 -4.55 11.39
N ALA A 482 -1.37 -5.58 11.15
CA ALA A 482 -1.49 -6.85 11.86
C ALA A 482 -1.33 -6.60 13.37
N ASP A 483 -2.20 -7.20 14.18
CA ASP A 483 -2.08 -7.13 15.64
C ASP A 483 -0.96 -8.06 16.09
N ARG A 484 0.27 -7.53 16.10
CA ARG A 484 1.48 -8.22 16.57
C ARG A 484 2.03 -7.54 17.80
N HIS A 485 2.33 -8.31 18.84
CA HIS A 485 2.85 -7.80 20.09
C HIS A 485 4.21 -7.12 19.89
N ASP A 486 5.10 -7.71 19.12
CA ASP A 486 6.45 -7.17 18.89
C ASP A 486 6.44 -5.78 18.23
N TRP A 487 5.56 -5.54 17.26
CA TRP A 487 5.43 -4.22 16.63
C TRP A 487 4.86 -3.17 17.57
N ARG A 488 3.89 -3.55 18.39
CA ARG A 488 3.30 -2.65 19.39
C ARG A 488 4.34 -2.27 20.43
N ASP A 489 5.15 -3.23 20.89
CA ASP A 489 6.23 -3.01 21.85
C ASP A 489 7.33 -2.12 21.29
N ILE A 490 7.71 -2.29 20.02
CA ILE A 490 8.69 -1.42 19.34
C ILE A 490 8.20 0.03 19.35
N ILE A 491 6.94 0.27 18.96
CA ILE A 491 6.38 1.63 18.89
C ILE A 491 6.27 2.22 20.30
N GLN A 492 5.72 1.46 21.25
CA GLN A 492 5.53 1.94 22.62
C GLN A 492 6.87 2.28 23.29
N THR A 493 7.84 1.37 23.20
CA THR A 493 9.20 1.61 23.70
C THR A 493 9.85 2.83 23.04
N GLY A 494 9.56 3.08 21.76
CA GLY A 494 10.07 4.24 21.04
C GLY A 494 9.48 5.55 21.50
N LEU A 495 8.18 5.58 21.78
CA LEU A 495 7.50 6.73 22.36
C LEU A 495 8.04 7.02 23.77
N ASP A 496 8.11 5.98 24.60
CA ASP A 496 8.56 6.10 26.00
C ASP A 496 10.01 6.58 26.11
N LYS A 497 10.88 6.14 25.19
CA LYS A 497 12.30 6.53 25.13
C LYS A 497 12.58 7.74 24.25
N GLY A 498 11.55 8.35 23.63
CA GLY A 498 11.66 9.58 22.87
C GLY A 498 12.36 9.50 21.49
N TRP A 499 12.68 8.30 20.98
CA TRP A 499 13.27 8.15 19.63
C TRP A 499 12.23 7.92 18.54
N TYR A 500 10.97 7.74 18.90
CA TYR A 500 9.84 7.64 17.98
C TYR A 500 8.83 8.75 18.27
N ARG A 501 8.48 9.54 17.27
CA ARG A 501 7.49 10.62 17.39
C ARG A 501 6.42 10.47 16.31
N ILE A 502 5.16 10.53 16.72
CA ILE A 502 4.02 10.60 15.80
C ILE A 502 3.69 12.07 15.54
N VAL A 503 3.50 12.42 14.28
CA VAL A 503 3.14 13.78 13.85
C VAL A 503 1.91 13.72 12.97
N PHE A 504 1.01 14.70 13.10
CA PHE A 504 -0.20 14.81 12.31
C PHE A 504 -0.19 16.03 11.41
N GLY A 505 -0.56 15.85 10.15
CA GLY A 505 -0.79 16.96 9.24
C GLY A 505 -0.87 16.52 7.79
N ASP A 506 -1.51 17.37 6.99
CA ASP A 506 -1.49 17.29 5.54
C ASP A 506 -0.19 17.92 5.03
N VAL A 507 0.48 17.25 4.11
CA VAL A 507 1.74 17.76 3.58
C VAL A 507 1.45 18.90 2.62
N VAL A 508 2.07 20.04 2.89
CA VAL A 508 2.07 21.18 1.98
C VAL A 508 3.19 21.00 0.98
N ALA A 509 4.43 20.79 1.42
CA ALA A 509 5.61 20.79 0.54
C ALA A 509 6.69 19.83 1.03
N VAL A 510 7.54 19.39 0.11
CA VAL A 510 8.87 18.86 0.44
C VAL A 510 9.90 19.61 -0.38
N GLU A 511 10.87 20.20 0.29
CA GLU A 511 11.90 21.08 -0.27
C GLU A 511 13.26 20.74 0.35
N PRO A 512 14.38 20.88 -0.38
CA PRO A 512 15.70 20.63 0.21
C PRO A 512 16.10 21.81 1.12
N ASP A 513 16.77 21.53 2.24
CA ASP A 513 17.44 22.55 3.03
C ASP A 513 18.77 23.00 2.39
N ALA A 514 19.47 23.93 3.05
CA ALA A 514 20.77 24.43 2.61
C ALA A 514 21.85 23.34 2.51
N GLN A 515 21.66 22.19 3.16
CA GLN A 515 22.54 21.02 3.12
C GLN A 515 22.02 19.92 2.18
N GLY A 516 20.93 20.18 1.44
CA GLY A 516 20.31 19.23 0.52
C GLY A 516 19.48 18.15 1.20
N ARG A 517 19.14 18.28 2.49
CA ARG A 517 18.28 17.32 3.21
C ARG A 517 16.81 17.62 2.96
N PRO A 518 15.95 16.59 2.88
CA PRO A 518 14.53 16.81 2.64
C PRO A 518 13.85 17.41 3.88
N VAL A 519 13.20 18.55 3.68
CA VAL A 519 12.37 19.25 4.68
C VAL A 519 10.91 19.16 4.26
N THR A 520 10.09 18.58 5.13
CA THR A 520 8.64 18.46 4.91
C THR A 520 7.89 19.55 5.66
N ARG A 521 7.15 20.40 4.93
CA ARG A 521 6.20 21.35 5.51
C ARG A 521 4.82 20.72 5.57
N ILE A 522 4.21 20.72 6.74
CA ILE A 522 2.88 20.16 6.98
C ILE A 522 1.93 21.22 7.54
N ARG A 523 0.63 21.00 7.35
CA ARG A 523 -0.43 21.79 7.97
C ARG A 523 -1.34 20.87 8.74
N GLU A 524 -1.48 21.12 10.04
CA GLU A 524 -2.38 20.34 10.88
C GLU A 524 -3.82 20.86 10.75
N LYS A 525 -4.81 19.96 10.80
CA LYS A 525 -6.22 20.35 10.76
C LYS A 525 -6.57 21.21 11.97
N GLY A 526 -7.06 22.42 11.71
CA GLY A 526 -7.43 23.38 12.77
C GLY A 526 -6.30 24.34 13.17
N ILE A 527 -5.10 24.22 12.57
CA ILE A 527 -4.00 25.17 12.72
C ILE A 527 -3.82 25.92 11.39
N THR A 528 -3.74 27.25 11.45
CA THR A 528 -3.52 28.10 10.26
C THR A 528 -2.04 28.16 9.83
N GLY A 529 -1.10 27.89 10.75
CA GLY A 529 0.35 27.83 10.46
C GLY A 529 0.83 26.50 9.88
N GLU A 530 2.06 26.51 9.33
CA GLU A 530 2.75 25.32 8.84
C GLU A 530 3.82 24.87 9.84
N LEU A 531 3.95 23.56 10.05
CA LEU A 531 5.02 22.95 10.83
C LEU A 531 6.10 22.43 9.88
N THR A 532 7.36 22.58 10.27
CA THR A 532 8.50 22.11 9.49
C THR A 532 9.10 20.86 10.14
N LEU A 533 9.21 19.79 9.36
CA LEU A 533 9.81 18.52 9.77
C LEU A 533 11.07 18.26 8.96
N THR A 534 12.21 18.23 9.63
CA THR A 534 13.50 17.92 9.02
C THR A 534 13.84 16.45 9.26
N ALA A 535 14.25 15.75 8.21
CA ALA A 535 14.73 14.37 8.29
C ALA A 535 15.90 14.15 7.34
N ASN A 536 16.76 13.17 7.67
CA ASN A 536 17.82 12.74 6.75
C ASN A 536 17.26 11.95 5.58
N TYR A 537 16.17 11.22 5.81
CA TYR A 537 15.51 10.38 4.81
C TYR A 537 13.99 10.46 4.94
N ILE A 538 13.29 10.37 3.82
CA ILE A 538 11.84 10.14 3.76
C ILE A 538 11.59 8.76 3.16
N ILE A 539 10.83 7.91 3.86
CA ILE A 539 10.35 6.63 3.33
C ILE A 539 8.83 6.70 3.17
N ASP A 540 8.37 6.68 1.93
CA ASP A 540 6.95 6.63 1.57
C ASP A 540 6.43 5.20 1.54
N ALA A 541 5.57 4.86 2.49
CA ALA A 541 4.90 3.56 2.60
C ALA A 541 3.37 3.70 2.42
N THR A 542 2.91 4.65 1.58
CA THR A 542 1.48 4.92 1.37
C THR A 542 0.73 3.98 0.43
N GLY A 543 1.40 2.97 -0.14
CA GLY A 543 0.77 1.87 -0.89
C GLY A 543 1.07 1.90 -2.39
N LEU A 544 0.30 1.14 -3.18
CA LEU A 544 0.41 1.04 -4.63
C LEU A 544 -0.91 1.47 -5.30
N ASP A 545 -0.84 2.08 -6.48
CA ASP A 545 -2.06 2.43 -7.25
C ASP A 545 -2.40 1.33 -8.26
N GLY A 546 -3.68 0.99 -8.33
CA GLY A 546 -4.26 0.05 -9.28
C GLY A 546 -5.09 0.71 -10.39
N LYS A 547 -5.15 2.05 -10.48
CA LYS A 547 -6.03 2.77 -11.42
C LYS A 547 -5.72 2.30 -12.83
N VAL A 548 -6.72 1.80 -13.55
CA VAL A 548 -6.48 1.18 -14.86
C VAL A 548 -6.01 2.21 -15.89
N LYS A 549 -6.46 3.47 -15.78
CA LYS A 549 -6.01 4.58 -16.64
C LYS A 549 -4.55 4.99 -16.45
N SER A 550 -3.85 4.48 -15.43
CA SER A 550 -2.44 4.78 -15.19
C SER A 550 -1.47 4.03 -16.12
N THR A 551 -1.95 3.07 -16.91
CA THR A 551 -1.11 2.35 -17.88
C THR A 551 -1.58 2.54 -19.30
N PRO A 552 -0.66 2.60 -20.28
CA PRO A 552 -1.02 2.64 -21.68
C PRO A 552 -1.92 1.47 -22.11
N LEU A 553 -1.60 0.24 -21.73
CA LEU A 553 -2.34 -0.96 -22.14
C LEU A 553 -3.79 -0.97 -21.61
N LEU A 554 -3.98 -0.72 -20.31
CA LEU A 554 -5.32 -0.78 -19.73
C LEU A 554 -6.12 0.48 -20.09
N ASN A 555 -5.47 1.65 -20.19
CA ASN A 555 -6.12 2.86 -20.68
C ASN A 555 -6.59 2.68 -22.13
N ASP A 556 -5.76 2.11 -23.01
CA ASP A 556 -6.13 1.77 -24.37
C ASP A 556 -7.40 0.91 -24.40
N LEU A 557 -7.45 -0.20 -23.64
CA LEU A 557 -8.66 -1.01 -23.50
C LEU A 557 -9.89 -0.19 -23.07
N VAL A 558 -9.75 0.63 -22.02
CA VAL A 558 -10.83 1.48 -21.52
C VAL A 558 -11.33 2.45 -22.57
N THR A 559 -10.43 3.17 -23.24
CA THR A 559 -10.80 4.18 -24.23
C THR A 559 -11.34 3.57 -25.52
N HIS A 560 -10.77 2.44 -25.93
CA HIS A 560 -11.08 1.81 -27.20
C HIS A 560 -12.41 1.05 -27.16
N TYR A 561 -12.73 0.37 -26.06
CA TYR A 561 -13.97 -0.37 -25.88
C TYR A 561 -14.98 0.31 -24.95
N GLN A 562 -14.69 1.54 -24.50
CA GLN A 562 -15.55 2.32 -23.60
C GLN A 562 -15.92 1.55 -22.33
N LEU A 563 -14.94 0.85 -21.76
CA LEU A 563 -15.16 -0.06 -20.63
C LEU A 563 -15.63 0.72 -19.39
N THR A 564 -16.65 0.18 -18.72
CA THR A 564 -17.17 0.77 -17.49
C THR A 564 -16.17 0.63 -16.36
N LEU A 565 -15.95 1.72 -15.63
CA LEU A 565 -15.13 1.72 -14.42
C LEU A 565 -16.01 1.86 -13.18
N ASN A 566 -15.65 1.14 -12.13
CA ASN A 566 -16.30 1.29 -10.83
C ASN A 566 -15.91 2.62 -10.15
N ALA A 567 -16.52 2.91 -9.01
CA ALA A 567 -16.31 4.16 -8.26
C ALA A 567 -14.85 4.42 -7.84
N LEU A 568 -14.00 3.38 -7.83
CA LEU A 568 -12.57 3.50 -7.50
C LEU A 568 -11.68 3.61 -8.75
N GLY A 569 -12.25 3.74 -9.95
CA GLY A 569 -11.51 3.85 -11.21
C GLY A 569 -10.80 2.54 -11.61
N ARG A 570 -11.42 1.40 -11.29
CA ARG A 570 -11.01 0.03 -11.65
C ARG A 570 -12.03 -0.59 -12.60
N PHE A 571 -11.69 -1.69 -13.28
CA PHE A 571 -12.66 -2.36 -14.15
C PHE A 571 -13.88 -2.82 -13.36
N GLN A 572 -15.05 -2.56 -13.92
CA GLN A 572 -16.28 -3.22 -13.48
C GLN A 572 -16.28 -4.64 -14.06
N VAL A 573 -16.62 -5.61 -13.22
CA VAL A 573 -16.73 -7.03 -13.59
C VAL A 573 -17.95 -7.66 -12.95
N ASN A 574 -18.43 -8.74 -13.53
CA ASN A 574 -19.48 -9.60 -12.98
C ASN A 574 -18.98 -10.40 -11.76
N ASN A 575 -19.88 -11.11 -11.07
CA ASN A 575 -19.51 -11.96 -9.91
C ASN A 575 -18.59 -13.13 -10.27
N ASP A 576 -18.57 -13.54 -11.54
CA ASP A 576 -17.62 -14.50 -12.11
C ASP A 576 -16.34 -13.86 -12.66
N PHE A 577 -16.19 -12.54 -12.46
CA PHE A 577 -15.08 -11.72 -12.91
C PHE A 577 -15.00 -11.50 -14.42
N GLU A 578 -16.04 -11.85 -15.18
CA GLU A 578 -16.12 -11.51 -16.60
C GLU A 578 -16.21 -10.00 -16.79
N MET A 579 -15.61 -9.50 -17.87
CA MET A 579 -15.78 -8.16 -18.41
C MET A 579 -16.84 -8.20 -19.53
N PRO A 580 -18.10 -7.84 -19.27
CA PRO A 580 -19.20 -8.01 -20.23
C PRO A 580 -18.97 -7.29 -21.55
N GLU A 581 -18.43 -6.07 -21.50
CA GLU A 581 -18.14 -5.24 -22.67
C GLU A 581 -17.05 -5.86 -23.56
N MET A 582 -16.20 -6.73 -22.99
CA MET A 582 -15.17 -7.44 -23.75
C MET A 582 -15.66 -8.73 -24.37
N ARG A 583 -16.85 -9.23 -24.04
CA ARG A 583 -17.42 -10.44 -24.66
C ARG A 583 -17.39 -10.36 -26.20
N ASN A 584 -16.97 -11.44 -26.86
CA ASN A 584 -16.85 -11.50 -28.32
C ASN A 584 -17.36 -12.85 -28.85
N ARG A 585 -18.65 -12.94 -29.22
CA ARG A 585 -19.31 -14.22 -29.57
C ARG A 585 -19.08 -15.28 -28.48
N SER A 586 -18.35 -16.37 -28.79
CA SER A 586 -17.95 -17.42 -27.84
C SER A 586 -16.75 -17.03 -26.95
N GLY A 587 -16.01 -16.00 -27.31
CA GLY A 587 -14.87 -15.53 -26.54
C GLY A 587 -15.30 -14.84 -25.24
N ARG A 588 -14.51 -15.06 -24.18
CA ARG A 588 -14.71 -14.46 -22.84
C ARG A 588 -13.41 -13.82 -22.35
N MET A 589 -13.53 -12.71 -21.64
CA MET A 589 -12.40 -12.05 -20.99
C MET A 589 -12.74 -11.83 -19.52
N TYR A 590 -11.85 -12.26 -18.64
CA TYR A 590 -11.96 -12.12 -17.20
C TYR A 590 -10.86 -11.19 -16.68
N ALA A 591 -11.18 -10.33 -15.72
CA ALA A 591 -10.18 -9.47 -15.07
C ALA A 591 -10.09 -9.75 -13.57
N ALA A 592 -8.87 -9.75 -13.04
CA ALA A 592 -8.59 -10.16 -11.68
C ALA A 592 -7.54 -9.27 -11.00
N GLY A 593 -7.54 -9.25 -9.67
CA GLY A 593 -6.52 -8.57 -8.88
C GLY A 593 -6.84 -7.10 -8.60
N ALA A 594 -5.80 -6.30 -8.37
CA ALA A 594 -5.92 -4.88 -8.02
C ALA A 594 -6.69 -4.03 -9.05
N ILE A 595 -6.74 -4.48 -10.32
CA ILE A 595 -7.44 -3.80 -11.42
C ILE A 595 -8.96 -3.99 -11.39
N THR A 596 -9.49 -4.82 -10.48
CA THR A 596 -10.95 -5.00 -10.25
C THR A 596 -11.39 -4.65 -8.83
N PHE A 597 -10.49 -4.08 -8.01
CA PHE A 597 -10.81 -3.64 -6.65
C PHE A 597 -11.99 -2.64 -6.65
N GLY A 598 -12.91 -2.75 -5.70
CA GLY A 598 -14.18 -2.01 -5.75
C GLY A 598 -15.31 -2.75 -6.46
N GLY A 599 -15.03 -3.93 -7.03
CA GLY A 599 -16.00 -4.82 -7.67
C GLY A 599 -16.74 -5.73 -6.67
N PRO A 600 -17.33 -6.84 -7.16
CA PRO A 600 -18.22 -7.70 -6.37
C PRO A 600 -17.50 -8.47 -5.25
N HIS A 601 -16.17 -8.50 -5.26
CA HIS A 601 -15.37 -9.14 -4.23
C HIS A 601 -14.35 -8.16 -3.63
N ALA A 602 -14.22 -8.17 -2.30
CA ALA A 602 -13.42 -7.17 -1.60
C ALA A 602 -11.93 -7.53 -1.52
N ALA A 603 -11.59 -8.83 -1.49
CA ALA A 603 -10.25 -9.34 -1.21
C ALA A 603 -9.37 -9.59 -2.45
N VAL A 604 -9.70 -8.98 -3.60
CA VAL A 604 -9.16 -9.36 -4.93
C VAL A 604 -7.64 -9.30 -5.07
N ASP A 605 -6.93 -8.56 -4.23
CA ASP A 605 -5.47 -8.40 -4.23
C ASP A 605 -4.75 -9.34 -3.23
N SER A 606 -5.45 -10.29 -2.62
CA SER A 606 -4.91 -11.27 -1.68
C SER A 606 -4.75 -12.65 -2.31
N PHE A 607 -3.94 -13.54 -1.73
CA PHE A 607 -3.81 -14.92 -2.21
C PHE A 607 -5.18 -15.62 -2.32
N LEU A 608 -5.98 -15.55 -1.24
CA LEU A 608 -7.32 -16.14 -1.23
C LEU A 608 -8.26 -15.49 -2.25
N GLY A 609 -8.23 -14.16 -2.40
CA GLY A 609 -9.08 -13.48 -3.37
C GLY A 609 -8.68 -13.78 -4.81
N LEU A 610 -7.39 -13.96 -5.10
CA LEU A 610 -6.92 -14.42 -6.41
C LEU A 610 -7.36 -15.87 -6.67
N GLN A 611 -7.30 -16.76 -5.67
CA GLN A 611 -7.86 -18.11 -5.75
C GLN A 611 -9.37 -18.09 -6.00
N TYR A 612 -10.13 -17.28 -5.26
CA TYR A 612 -11.57 -17.15 -5.47
C TYR A 612 -11.90 -16.66 -6.88
N CYS A 613 -11.20 -15.62 -7.35
CA CYS A 613 -11.36 -15.10 -8.70
C CYS A 613 -11.06 -16.14 -9.77
N ALA A 614 -9.97 -16.89 -9.61
CA ALA A 614 -9.61 -17.99 -10.50
C ALA A 614 -10.69 -19.09 -10.50
N LEU A 615 -11.17 -19.48 -9.32
CA LEU A 615 -12.22 -20.49 -9.19
C LEU A 615 -13.50 -20.05 -9.91
N LYS A 616 -14.01 -18.85 -9.60
CA LYS A 616 -15.26 -18.35 -10.20
C LYS A 616 -15.18 -18.22 -11.72
N SER A 617 -14.05 -17.74 -12.25
CA SER A 617 -13.86 -17.60 -13.70
C SER A 617 -13.71 -18.96 -14.41
N VAL A 618 -13.01 -19.93 -13.81
CA VAL A 618 -12.90 -21.30 -14.37
C VAL A 618 -14.22 -22.07 -14.28
N GLU A 619 -14.99 -21.88 -13.20
CA GLU A 619 -16.35 -22.42 -13.09
C GLU A 619 -17.27 -21.85 -14.17
N ALA A 620 -17.23 -20.54 -14.43
CA ALA A 620 -17.99 -19.92 -15.51
C ALA A 620 -17.58 -20.48 -16.88
N LEU A 621 -16.28 -20.69 -17.12
CA LEU A 621 -15.80 -21.35 -18.34
C LEU A 621 -16.33 -22.79 -18.47
N ALA A 622 -16.41 -23.54 -17.37
CA ALA A 622 -16.99 -24.89 -17.38
C ALA A 622 -18.49 -24.86 -17.71
N GLN A 623 -19.24 -23.90 -17.17
CA GLN A 623 -20.68 -23.71 -17.45
C GLN A 623 -20.94 -23.32 -18.91
N GLU A 624 -20.04 -22.53 -19.50
CA GLU A 624 -20.09 -22.14 -20.92
C GLU A 624 -19.54 -23.23 -21.87
N ASN A 625 -19.22 -24.43 -21.36
CA ASN A 625 -18.65 -25.55 -22.11
C ASN A 625 -17.37 -25.15 -22.88
N ALA A 626 -16.49 -24.38 -22.23
CA ALA A 626 -15.21 -24.01 -22.81
C ALA A 626 -14.34 -25.24 -23.14
N SER A 627 -13.60 -25.15 -24.24
CA SER A 627 -12.75 -26.22 -24.78
C SER A 627 -11.88 -26.91 -23.73
N GLN A 628 -12.03 -28.22 -23.54
CA GLN A 628 -11.25 -29.05 -22.58
C GLN A 628 -11.48 -28.78 -21.08
N VAL A 629 -12.27 -27.77 -20.69
CA VAL A 629 -12.60 -27.52 -19.27
C VAL A 629 -13.64 -28.54 -18.81
N ARG A 630 -13.30 -29.33 -17.80
CA ARG A 630 -14.20 -30.34 -17.20
C ARG A 630 -14.59 -29.92 -15.79
N PRO A 631 -15.89 -29.91 -15.42
CA PRO A 631 -16.31 -29.60 -14.06
C PRO A 631 -15.64 -30.50 -13.02
N LEU A 632 -15.18 -29.90 -11.91
CA LEU A 632 -14.61 -30.63 -10.76
C LEU A 632 -15.72 -31.18 -9.86
N HIS A 633 -16.31 -32.31 -10.23
CA HIS A 633 -17.16 -33.07 -9.32
C HIS A 633 -16.35 -33.66 -8.14
N PRO A 634 -16.98 -34.05 -7.00
CA PRO A 634 -16.26 -34.47 -5.80
C PRO A 634 -15.18 -35.56 -6.03
N LEU A 635 -15.46 -36.57 -6.86
CA LEU A 635 -14.50 -37.62 -7.18
C LEU A 635 -13.31 -37.12 -8.04
N ALA A 636 -13.59 -36.23 -9.00
CA ALA A 636 -12.55 -35.62 -9.83
C ALA A 636 -11.66 -34.69 -8.99
N SER A 637 -12.27 -33.90 -8.10
CA SER A 637 -11.56 -33.04 -7.14
C SER A 637 -10.67 -33.85 -6.20
N LEU A 638 -11.19 -34.95 -5.62
CA LEU A 638 -10.41 -35.84 -4.77
C LEU A 638 -9.23 -36.49 -5.53
N SER A 639 -9.46 -36.95 -6.76
CA SER A 639 -8.40 -37.51 -7.61
C SER A 639 -7.31 -36.48 -7.92
N GLN A 640 -7.70 -35.26 -8.27
CA GLN A 640 -6.75 -34.17 -8.50
C GLN A 640 -5.99 -33.78 -7.22
N TRP A 641 -6.65 -33.81 -6.06
CA TRP A 641 -5.99 -33.59 -4.78
C TRP A 641 -4.94 -34.69 -4.48
N PHE A 642 -5.26 -35.96 -4.78
CA PHE A 642 -4.29 -37.06 -4.67
C PHE A 642 -3.12 -36.92 -5.65
N LYS A 643 -3.35 -36.43 -6.87
CA LYS A 643 -2.25 -36.10 -7.79
C LYS A 643 -1.39 -34.99 -7.23
N TRP A 644 -2.00 -33.92 -6.72
CA TRP A 644 -1.31 -32.79 -6.13
C TRP A 644 -0.45 -33.20 -4.93
N ILE A 645 -0.98 -33.99 -3.98
CA ILE A 645 -0.21 -34.41 -2.80
C ILE A 645 0.99 -35.29 -3.20
N ASN A 646 0.84 -36.11 -4.24
CA ASN A 646 1.91 -36.96 -4.79
C ASN A 646 2.78 -36.28 -5.85
N ASN A 647 2.65 -34.96 -6.04
CA ASN A 647 3.41 -34.18 -7.03
C ASN A 647 3.29 -34.70 -8.47
N GLN A 648 2.13 -35.26 -8.83
CA GLN A 648 1.82 -35.75 -10.17
C GLN A 648 1.16 -34.64 -11.00
N ALA A 649 1.45 -34.62 -12.31
CA ALA A 649 0.83 -33.68 -13.23
C ALA A 649 -0.71 -33.83 -13.23
N PRO A 650 -1.46 -32.71 -13.30
CA PRO A 650 -2.92 -32.73 -13.28
C PRO A 650 -3.52 -33.44 -14.49
#